data_AF-A0A7X8VUX7-F1
#
_entry.id   AF-A0A7X8VUX7-F1
#
_cell.length_a   1.000
_cell.length_b   1.000
_cell.length_c   1.000
_cell.angle_alpha   90.00
_cell.angle_beta   90.00
_cell.angle_gamma   90.00
#
_symmetry.space_group_name_H-M   'P 1'
#
loop_
_entity.id
_entity.type
_entity.pdbx_description
1 polymer ?
#
loop_
_entity_poly.entity_id
_entity_poly.type
_entity_poly.pdbx_seq_one_letter_code
_entity_poly.pdbx_strand_id
1 'polypeptide(L)'
;MNISTIPAPPEREQWGFLQDLRQPEPIRLHWDFQAPLDNTRQLDLRPGLTFLNRFPDPEELLATAYQDGLRFLQATGLPSAGPVPLQLQQEDLPIPGSYRLQVTATGITLSAPDSEGLRHGIFFLEDLAAEQCAPALPYGTWERTPWLKNRISRCFFGPIKRPPFNRDELLDDLDYYPDEYLNRLAHEGINGLWLTITFRELAETSFSPRDPLAHQRLEKLRRTVQQCRRYGIKIWLFSIEPRHMEKDDPLLLANPEFAGAFSYAGTHCFCPSSPQAQQYLYESTRDIFRQVPNLGGLINISHGERPTTCLSSVAATADHDIDCPRCGKIPKWQVHANALGAMLKGIRESNPQAELISWLYQPQPIPERGKWTFELARNVPEGVILQYNFESGACKKQLSRARLGGDYWLSYVGPSASFSRIADGVSSRNGSLSAKIQVGCSHEVATVPFVSVPGLLYQKYAAMRRHGCSSVMQCWYFGNYPGIMNRAAGQLAYEEFHDDEQSFLLRLARPQWGRHAQAVAEAWHHFTRAYENYPLSNDMQYYGPMQFGPIWPLHLKVELLPLGPTWKPDYPPSGDCIGECLENHTLEEALLLSRRISSEWDRGLRILQELRPDFLDQPPRLLDICVSAALGCQFRSAAHIFEFYLLRRELYLGHSVDRSALLARMRTLVLAEIANSGELAELCRQDSRLGFHSEAEAHQYCESRLLWRQELLQQLLDTDFAAAEQAVAQNAPLPQSDFEQNAPTYALNSGWVDGDTLRWRIDRNDEQDLLVRFEARNLPYSNDVLTVCLLDATGTCFPWIINVPRQGEPRQLHPLAEVRTSYQDDSWSAELHLPSLLWNRDRKIEPRYVYLHRTVSSHDNPNPPYHYDWPPHPSFPRIRLNIYLYQGNYCGRLLG
;
A
#
# COMPACT_ATOMS: atom_id res chain seq x y z
N MET A 1 0.55 16.01 29.11
CA MET A 1 -0.21 16.38 27.88
C MET A 1 -1.51 15.60 27.86
N ASN A 2 -2.65 16.22 27.51
CA ASN A 2 -3.93 15.51 27.41
C ASN A 2 -4.23 15.09 25.96
N ILE A 3 -3.74 13.90 25.57
CA ILE A 3 -3.93 13.33 24.22
C ILE A 3 -5.32 12.70 23.99
N SER A 4 -6.19 12.65 25.01
CA SER A 4 -7.53 12.03 24.93
C SER A 4 -8.57 12.83 24.13
N THR A 5 -8.19 13.99 23.60
CA THR A 5 -9.08 14.98 23.00
C THR A 5 -8.78 15.26 21.52
N ILE A 6 -8.09 14.34 20.83
CA ILE A 6 -7.77 14.49 19.40
C ILE A 6 -9.03 14.85 18.60
N PRO A 7 -9.03 15.92 17.79
CA PRO A 7 -10.19 16.29 16.98
C PRO A 7 -10.62 15.15 16.05
N ALA A 8 -11.94 14.97 15.93
CA ALA A 8 -12.50 14.06 14.94
C ALA A 8 -12.09 14.49 13.52
N PRO A 9 -11.81 13.53 12.62
CA PRO A 9 -11.56 13.86 11.22
C PRO A 9 -12.85 14.35 10.54
N PRO A 10 -12.77 15.01 9.38
CA PRO A 10 -13.95 15.38 8.60
C PRO A 10 -14.79 14.14 8.25
N GLU A 11 -16.10 14.25 8.44
CA GLU A 11 -17.05 13.23 8.03
C GLU A 11 -17.14 13.15 6.51
N ARG A 12 -17.68 12.06 5.97
CA ARG A 12 -17.72 11.82 4.52
C ARG A 12 -18.43 12.92 3.73
N GLU A 13 -19.47 13.53 4.29
CA GLU A 13 -20.19 14.64 3.67
C GLU A 13 -19.34 15.91 3.54
N GLN A 14 -18.22 15.99 4.28
CA GLN A 14 -17.29 17.12 4.27
C GLN A 14 -16.05 16.86 3.40
N TRP A 15 -15.95 15.70 2.73
CA TRP A 15 -14.86 15.39 1.82
C TRP A 15 -14.98 16.22 0.53
N GLY A 16 -14.32 17.39 0.52
CA GLY A 16 -14.37 18.35 -0.61
C GLY A 16 -14.04 17.74 -1.97
N PHE A 17 -13.10 16.79 -2.02
CA PHE A 17 -12.69 16.13 -3.25
C PHE A 17 -13.83 15.37 -3.96
N LEU A 18 -14.90 14.98 -3.24
CA LEU A 18 -16.06 14.33 -3.88
C LEU A 18 -16.79 15.27 -4.83
N GLN A 19 -16.82 16.57 -4.51
CA GLN A 19 -17.37 17.58 -5.41
C GLN A 19 -16.42 17.81 -6.59
N ASP A 20 -15.11 17.91 -6.34
CA ASP A 20 -14.11 18.12 -7.37
C ASP A 20 -14.13 17.01 -8.43
N LEU A 21 -14.34 15.76 -8.02
CA LEU A 21 -14.42 14.60 -8.91
C LEU A 21 -15.68 14.54 -9.78
N ARG A 22 -16.67 15.39 -9.51
CA ARG A 22 -17.87 15.55 -10.34
C ARG A 22 -17.74 16.70 -11.33
N GLN A 23 -16.70 17.53 -11.19
CA GLN A 23 -16.47 18.67 -12.06
C GLN A 23 -15.43 18.33 -13.13
N PRO A 24 -15.60 18.84 -14.36
CA PRO A 24 -14.59 18.67 -15.39
C PRO A 24 -13.28 19.35 -14.96
N GLU A 25 -12.16 18.73 -15.28
CA GLU A 25 -10.86 19.35 -15.03
C GLU A 25 -10.70 20.58 -15.95
N PRO A 26 -10.31 21.75 -15.43
CA PRO A 26 -10.13 22.94 -16.26
C PRO A 26 -9.00 22.75 -17.29
N ILE A 27 -9.34 22.87 -18.58
CA ILE A 27 -8.35 22.87 -19.67
C ILE A 27 -7.83 24.31 -19.86
N ARG A 28 -6.51 24.49 -19.68
CA ARG A 28 -5.79 25.75 -19.89
C ARG A 28 -4.47 25.44 -20.59
N LEU A 29 -4.30 25.98 -21.80
CA LEU A 29 -3.10 25.77 -22.61
C LEU A 29 -2.21 27.01 -22.63
N HIS A 30 -0.91 26.80 -22.88
CA HIS A 30 0.09 27.86 -23.01
C HIS A 30 0.24 28.34 -24.46
N TRP A 31 -0.87 28.58 -25.15
CA TRP A 31 -0.86 29.01 -26.54
C TRP A 31 -0.78 30.52 -26.70
N ASP A 32 0.12 30.97 -27.55
CA ASP A 32 0.12 32.31 -28.13
C ASP A 32 -0.47 32.25 -29.54
N PHE A 33 -1.68 32.80 -29.71
CA PHE A 33 -2.37 32.88 -31.00
C PHE A 33 -1.65 33.78 -32.02
N GLN A 34 -0.79 34.68 -31.54
CA GLN A 34 0.00 35.59 -32.36
C GLN A 34 1.38 35.04 -32.70
N ALA A 35 1.77 33.91 -32.11
CA ALA A 35 3.06 33.30 -32.41
C ALA A 35 3.17 32.96 -33.92
N PRO A 36 4.34 33.21 -34.53
CA PRO A 36 4.57 32.86 -35.92
C PRO A 36 4.57 31.33 -36.08
N LEU A 37 3.89 30.83 -37.11
CA LEU A 37 3.85 29.41 -37.44
C LEU A 37 4.72 29.13 -38.67
N ASP A 38 5.45 28.02 -38.63
CA ASP A 38 6.11 27.49 -39.82
C ASP A 38 5.17 26.52 -40.54
N ASN A 39 4.34 27.05 -41.44
CA ASN A 39 3.37 26.25 -42.21
C ASN A 39 4.02 25.17 -43.10
N THR A 40 5.35 25.16 -43.27
CA THR A 40 6.07 24.08 -43.95
C THR A 40 6.31 22.86 -43.05
N ARG A 41 6.15 23.03 -41.74
CA ARG A 41 6.38 21.99 -40.72
C ARG A 41 5.20 21.78 -39.77
N GLN A 42 4.24 22.68 -39.77
CA GLN A 42 3.13 22.69 -38.81
C GLN A 42 1.79 22.93 -39.52
N LEU A 43 0.76 22.23 -39.04
CA LEU A 43 -0.63 22.46 -39.37
C LEU A 43 -1.19 23.56 -38.46
N ASP A 44 -1.67 24.65 -39.06
CA ASP A 44 -2.33 25.75 -38.34
C ASP A 44 -3.77 25.35 -37.93
N LEU A 45 -4.04 25.34 -36.63
CA LEU A 45 -5.36 25.02 -36.08
C LEU A 45 -6.23 26.25 -35.83
N ARG A 46 -5.70 27.48 -35.92
CA ARG A 46 -6.44 28.73 -35.66
C ARG A 46 -7.73 28.87 -36.48
N PRO A 47 -7.81 28.43 -37.75
CA PRO A 47 -9.05 28.46 -38.52
C PRO A 47 -10.16 27.55 -37.95
N GLY A 48 -9.81 26.65 -37.03
CA GLY A 48 -10.71 25.67 -36.43
C GLY A 48 -10.62 24.28 -37.05
N LEU A 49 -11.16 23.30 -36.33
CA LEU A 49 -11.08 21.89 -36.64
C LEU A 49 -12.49 21.29 -36.69
N THR A 50 -12.75 20.40 -37.66
CA THR A 50 -14.02 19.69 -37.80
C THR A 50 -13.80 18.19 -37.58
N PHE A 51 -14.54 17.60 -36.63
CA PHE A 51 -14.57 16.16 -36.41
C PHE A 51 -15.35 15.44 -37.51
N LEU A 52 -14.69 14.52 -38.22
CA LEU A 52 -15.29 13.66 -39.24
C LEU A 52 -15.22 12.21 -38.77
N ASN A 53 -16.23 11.78 -38.02
CA ASN A 53 -16.32 10.40 -37.55
C ASN A 53 -16.73 9.46 -38.70
N ARG A 54 -15.79 8.64 -39.17
CA ARG A 54 -16.00 7.52 -40.10
C ARG A 54 -15.70 6.17 -39.46
N PHE A 55 -15.51 6.14 -38.13
CA PHE A 55 -15.27 4.93 -37.37
C PHE A 55 -16.62 4.27 -36.99
N PRO A 56 -16.77 2.93 -37.16
CA PRO A 56 -18.00 2.24 -36.80
C PRO A 56 -18.11 2.08 -35.27
N ASP A 57 -19.06 2.79 -34.66
CA ASP A 57 -19.33 2.73 -33.22
C ASP A 57 -20.84 2.52 -32.92
N PRO A 58 -21.38 1.32 -33.19
CA PRO A 58 -22.82 1.05 -33.11
C PRO A 58 -23.40 1.13 -31.70
N GLU A 59 -22.56 1.07 -30.66
CA GLU A 59 -22.96 1.16 -29.25
C GLU A 59 -22.64 2.54 -28.63
N GLU A 60 -22.18 3.51 -29.44
CA GLU A 60 -21.85 4.87 -29.01
C GLU A 60 -20.82 4.94 -27.87
N LEU A 61 -19.87 3.99 -27.82
CA LEU A 61 -18.86 3.93 -26.77
C LEU A 61 -17.88 5.11 -26.81
N LEU A 62 -17.69 5.73 -27.97
CA LEU A 62 -16.80 6.88 -28.14
C LEU A 62 -17.48 8.22 -27.81
N ALA A 63 -18.78 8.24 -27.49
CA ALA A 63 -19.53 9.48 -27.25
C ALA A 63 -18.87 10.38 -26.20
N THR A 64 -18.35 9.81 -25.13
CA THR A 64 -17.64 10.54 -24.06
C THR A 64 -16.31 11.14 -24.55
N ALA A 65 -15.53 10.39 -25.35
CA ALA A 65 -14.28 10.88 -25.94
C ALA A 65 -14.54 11.99 -26.98
N TYR A 66 -15.63 11.88 -27.75
CA TYR A 66 -16.07 12.93 -28.66
C TYR A 66 -16.44 14.20 -27.93
N GLN A 67 -17.26 14.07 -26.88
CA GLN A 67 -17.65 15.20 -26.06
C GLN A 67 -16.42 15.85 -25.43
N ASP A 68 -15.44 15.05 -24.99
CA ASP A 68 -14.20 15.55 -24.41
C ASP A 68 -13.36 16.36 -25.43
N GLY A 69 -13.15 15.83 -26.63
CA GLY A 69 -12.46 16.57 -27.70
C GLY A 69 -13.18 17.85 -28.12
N LEU A 70 -14.52 17.88 -28.09
CA LEU A 70 -15.29 19.11 -28.32
C LEU A 70 -15.12 20.11 -27.17
N ARG A 71 -15.07 19.65 -25.92
CA ARG A 71 -14.77 20.50 -24.75
C ARG A 71 -13.37 21.08 -24.84
N PHE A 72 -12.39 20.30 -25.31
CA PHE A 72 -11.03 20.78 -25.55
C PHE A 72 -11.02 21.94 -26.57
N LEU A 73 -11.71 21.80 -27.72
CA LEU A 73 -11.83 22.89 -28.70
C LEU A 73 -12.51 24.13 -28.10
N GLN A 74 -13.59 23.94 -27.35
CA GLN A 74 -14.30 25.03 -26.69
C GLN A 74 -13.39 25.75 -25.67
N ALA A 75 -12.65 25.02 -24.85
CA ALA A 75 -11.77 25.58 -23.83
C ALA A 75 -10.58 26.35 -24.41
N THR A 76 -10.14 25.98 -25.62
CA THR A 76 -9.05 26.65 -26.34
C THR A 76 -9.52 27.81 -27.21
N GLY A 77 -10.84 27.99 -27.38
CA GLY A 77 -11.42 29.02 -28.24
C GLY A 77 -11.32 28.72 -29.74
N LEU A 78 -10.94 27.49 -30.11
CA LEU A 78 -10.90 27.07 -31.50
C LEU A 78 -12.31 26.78 -32.05
N PRO A 79 -12.65 27.21 -33.27
CA PRO A 79 -13.93 26.83 -33.89
C PRO A 79 -14.02 25.32 -34.13
N SER A 80 -15.13 24.70 -33.70
CA SER A 80 -15.41 23.26 -33.91
C SER A 80 -16.01 22.91 -35.28
N ALA A 81 -16.16 23.92 -36.15
CA ALA A 81 -16.64 23.79 -37.53
C ALA A 81 -15.67 24.49 -38.50
N GLY A 82 -14.36 24.37 -38.25
CA GLY A 82 -13.33 24.98 -39.07
C GLY A 82 -12.88 24.10 -40.26
N PRO A 83 -12.06 24.64 -41.17
CA PRO A 83 -11.69 23.97 -42.42
C PRO A 83 -10.70 22.81 -42.26
N VAL A 84 -10.08 22.63 -41.08
CA VAL A 84 -9.12 21.55 -40.85
C VAL A 84 -9.88 20.26 -40.50
N PRO A 85 -9.85 19.21 -41.34
CA PRO A 85 -10.54 17.96 -41.04
C PRO A 85 -9.74 17.13 -40.02
N LEU A 86 -10.41 16.63 -38.99
CA LEU A 86 -9.96 15.51 -38.15
C LEU A 86 -10.77 14.27 -38.54
N GLN A 87 -10.19 13.42 -39.38
CA GLN A 87 -10.82 12.19 -39.84
C GLN A 87 -10.53 11.04 -38.88
N LEU A 88 -11.59 10.43 -38.37
CA LEU A 88 -11.51 9.27 -37.49
C LEU A 88 -11.97 8.06 -38.27
N GLN A 89 -11.16 7.01 -38.32
CA GLN A 89 -11.44 5.87 -39.18
C GLN A 89 -10.94 4.55 -38.62
N GLN A 90 -11.54 3.45 -39.08
CA GLN A 90 -11.04 2.13 -38.75
C GLN A 90 -9.82 1.80 -39.62
N GLU A 91 -8.81 1.19 -39.00
CA GLU A 91 -7.67 0.63 -39.70
C GLU A 91 -7.20 -0.64 -38.99
N ASP A 92 -6.84 -1.67 -39.76
CA ASP A 92 -6.30 -2.91 -39.22
C ASP A 92 -4.88 -2.69 -38.71
N LEU A 93 -4.75 -2.48 -37.39
CA LEU A 93 -3.47 -2.45 -36.67
C LEU A 93 -3.27 -3.75 -35.87
N PRO A 94 -2.01 -4.12 -35.53
CA PRO A 94 -1.70 -5.48 -35.07
C PRO A 94 -2.34 -5.90 -33.74
N ILE A 95 -2.62 -4.96 -32.84
CA ILE A 95 -3.08 -5.23 -31.47
C ILE A 95 -4.25 -4.30 -31.11
N PRO A 96 -5.28 -4.80 -30.40
CA PRO A 96 -6.31 -3.95 -29.82
C PRO A 96 -5.76 -2.81 -28.96
N GLY A 97 -6.36 -1.63 -29.05
CA GLY A 97 -5.91 -0.42 -28.37
C GLY A 97 -4.72 0.30 -29.02
N SER A 98 -4.19 -0.19 -30.14
CA SER A 98 -3.22 0.54 -30.98
C SER A 98 -3.89 1.68 -31.75
N TYR A 99 -3.13 2.73 -32.09
CA TYR A 99 -3.61 3.79 -32.96
C TYR A 99 -2.48 4.40 -33.79
N ARG A 100 -2.87 5.03 -34.90
CA ARG A 100 -2.00 5.85 -35.74
C ARG A 100 -2.59 7.26 -35.87
N LEU A 101 -1.83 8.26 -35.45
CA LEU A 101 -2.12 9.67 -35.70
C LEU A 101 -1.24 10.18 -36.83
N GLN A 102 -1.82 10.81 -37.84
CA GLN A 102 -1.10 11.45 -38.95
C GLN A 102 -1.54 12.90 -39.08
N VAL A 103 -0.58 13.82 -39.06
CA VAL A 103 -0.80 15.26 -39.24
C VAL A 103 -0.10 15.70 -40.52
N THR A 104 -0.85 16.31 -41.44
CA THR A 104 -0.38 16.76 -42.76
C THR A 104 -0.85 18.18 -43.04
N ALA A 105 -0.40 18.78 -44.14
CA ALA A 105 -0.86 20.10 -44.57
C ALA A 105 -2.37 20.15 -44.89
N THR A 106 -3.00 19.00 -45.16
CA THR A 106 -4.43 18.91 -45.51
C THR A 106 -5.34 18.58 -44.33
N GLY A 107 -4.78 18.26 -43.16
CA GLY A 107 -5.55 17.89 -41.98
C GLY A 107 -4.94 16.74 -41.17
N ILE A 108 -5.78 16.17 -40.31
CA ILE A 108 -5.43 15.15 -39.31
C ILE A 108 -6.22 13.88 -39.59
N THR A 109 -5.54 12.74 -39.56
CA THR A 109 -6.17 11.41 -39.61
C THR A 109 -5.79 10.64 -38.35
N LEU A 110 -6.77 10.12 -37.63
CA LEU A 110 -6.58 9.20 -36.53
C LEU A 110 -7.27 7.87 -36.85
N SER A 111 -6.47 6.80 -36.94
CA SER A 111 -6.94 5.45 -37.21
C SER A 111 -6.68 4.50 -36.04
N ALA A 112 -7.58 3.53 -35.81
CA ALA A 112 -7.36 2.42 -34.87
C ALA A 112 -8.19 1.18 -35.26
N PRO A 113 -7.87 -0.02 -34.72
CA PRO A 113 -8.64 -1.24 -35.01
C PRO A 113 -9.91 -1.34 -34.15
N ASP A 114 -9.99 -0.60 -33.05
CA ASP A 114 -11.10 -0.61 -32.10
C ASP A 114 -11.34 0.75 -31.43
N SER A 115 -12.45 0.87 -30.70
CA SER A 115 -12.84 2.10 -30.00
C SER A 115 -11.84 2.52 -28.92
N GLU A 116 -11.10 1.61 -28.30
CA GLU A 116 -10.15 1.97 -27.24
C GLU A 116 -8.86 2.59 -27.80
N GLY A 117 -8.41 2.12 -28.96
CA GLY A 117 -7.32 2.76 -29.69
C GLY A 117 -7.73 4.16 -30.17
N LEU A 118 -8.95 4.30 -30.70
CA LEU A 118 -9.49 5.59 -31.13
C LEU A 118 -9.60 6.58 -29.96
N ARG A 119 -10.12 6.13 -28.81
CA ARG A 119 -10.23 6.93 -27.58
C ARG A 119 -8.88 7.46 -27.11
N HIS A 120 -7.90 6.57 -26.90
CA HIS A 120 -6.57 7.01 -26.46
C HIS A 120 -5.85 7.85 -27.51
N GLY A 121 -6.14 7.65 -28.80
CA GLY A 121 -5.65 8.51 -29.87
C GLY A 121 -6.18 9.94 -29.80
N ILE A 122 -7.44 10.13 -29.40
CA ILE A 122 -8.03 11.47 -29.16
C ILE A 122 -7.30 12.15 -28.00
N PHE A 123 -7.13 11.46 -26.86
CA PHE A 123 -6.41 12.01 -25.72
C PHE A 123 -4.94 12.32 -26.04
N PHE A 124 -4.29 11.47 -26.85
CA PHE A 124 -2.92 11.73 -27.32
C PHE A 124 -2.84 12.95 -28.23
N LEU A 125 -3.85 13.19 -29.08
CA LEU A 125 -3.93 14.40 -29.90
C LEU A 125 -4.06 15.66 -29.03
N GLU A 126 -4.86 15.60 -27.98
CA GLU A 126 -5.00 16.70 -27.00
C GLU A 126 -3.68 16.97 -26.27
N ASP A 127 -2.98 15.93 -25.80
CA ASP A 127 -1.66 16.05 -25.20
C ASP A 127 -0.67 16.68 -26.19
N LEU A 128 -0.61 16.19 -27.44
CA LEU A 128 0.30 16.71 -28.47
C LEU A 128 0.03 18.19 -28.79
N ALA A 129 -1.24 18.60 -28.77
CA ALA A 129 -1.67 19.98 -28.95
C ALA A 129 -1.27 20.85 -27.74
N ALA A 130 -1.43 20.33 -26.52
CA ALA A 130 -1.05 20.99 -25.27
C ALA A 130 0.47 21.18 -25.12
N GLU A 131 1.29 20.33 -25.75
CA GLU A 131 2.76 20.51 -25.79
C GLU A 131 3.21 21.75 -26.57
N GLN A 132 2.36 22.29 -27.45
CA GLN A 132 2.73 23.38 -28.35
C GLN A 132 2.60 24.75 -27.66
N CYS A 133 3.39 25.72 -28.13
CA CYS A 133 3.29 27.13 -27.69
C CYS A 133 2.30 27.96 -28.53
N ALA A 134 1.64 27.35 -29.52
CA ALA A 134 0.69 27.99 -30.42
C ALA A 134 -0.38 26.97 -30.85
N PRO A 135 -1.55 27.41 -31.35
CA PRO A 135 -2.62 26.55 -31.85
C PRO A 135 -2.22 25.90 -33.19
N ALA A 136 -1.28 24.99 -33.15
CA ALA A 136 -0.73 24.29 -34.31
C ALA A 136 -0.33 22.87 -33.92
N LEU A 137 -0.11 21.99 -34.90
CA LEU A 137 0.45 20.65 -34.68
C LEU A 137 1.62 20.40 -35.63
N PRO A 138 2.71 19.76 -35.18
CA PRO A 138 3.78 19.38 -36.09
C PRO A 138 3.27 18.37 -37.13
N TYR A 139 3.79 18.44 -38.36
CA TYR A 139 3.57 17.38 -39.34
C TYR A 139 4.31 16.11 -38.90
N GLY A 140 3.65 14.97 -39.04
CA GLY A 140 4.23 13.70 -38.61
C GLY A 140 3.25 12.54 -38.61
N THR A 141 3.79 11.36 -38.35
CA THR A 141 3.02 10.14 -38.10
C THR A 141 3.49 9.54 -36.78
N TRP A 142 2.55 9.25 -35.89
CA TRP A 142 2.78 8.56 -34.62
C TRP A 142 2.00 7.27 -34.63
N GLU A 143 2.70 6.16 -34.44
CA GLU A 143 2.09 4.85 -34.23
C GLU A 143 2.35 4.42 -32.80
N ARG A 144 1.30 4.10 -32.05
CA ARG A 144 1.42 3.69 -30.65
C ARG A 144 0.68 2.39 -30.43
N THR A 145 1.38 1.41 -29.87
CA THR A 145 0.86 0.07 -29.59
C THR A 145 1.07 -0.24 -28.11
N PRO A 146 0.01 -0.60 -27.36
CA PRO A 146 0.16 -0.92 -25.95
C PRO A 146 0.84 -2.28 -25.78
N TRP A 147 1.90 -2.35 -24.98
CA TRP A 147 2.47 -3.63 -24.54
C TRP A 147 1.80 -4.16 -23.27
N LEU A 148 1.18 -3.28 -22.47
CA LEU A 148 0.30 -3.64 -21.34
C LEU A 148 -1.16 -3.58 -21.76
N LYS A 149 -1.79 -4.74 -21.86
CA LYS A 149 -3.21 -4.90 -22.20
C LYS A 149 -4.12 -4.35 -21.10
N ASN A 150 -3.98 -4.88 -19.88
CA ASN A 150 -4.85 -4.55 -18.75
C ASN A 150 -4.11 -3.63 -17.77
N ARG A 151 -4.70 -2.47 -17.46
CA ARG A 151 -4.17 -1.43 -16.57
C ARG A 151 -5.23 -1.13 -15.53
N ILE A 152 -5.22 -1.96 -14.50
CA ILE A 152 -6.31 -2.09 -13.55
C ILE A 152 -5.98 -1.29 -12.28
N SER A 153 -6.90 -0.43 -11.87
CA SER A 153 -6.85 0.36 -10.64
C SER A 153 -8.10 0.09 -9.78
N ARG A 154 -8.34 0.92 -8.76
CA ARG A 154 -9.50 0.86 -7.86
C ARG A 154 -10.05 2.28 -7.66
N CYS A 155 -11.31 2.42 -7.28
CA CYS A 155 -11.77 3.68 -6.68
C CYS A 155 -11.12 3.92 -5.31
N PHE A 156 -10.45 5.06 -5.13
CA PHE A 156 -9.68 5.36 -3.91
C PHE A 156 -10.55 5.73 -2.71
N PHE A 157 -11.79 6.13 -2.94
CA PHE A 157 -12.78 6.42 -1.89
C PHE A 157 -13.92 5.38 -1.88
N GLY A 158 -13.79 4.31 -2.67
CA GLY A 158 -14.66 3.15 -2.60
C GLY A 158 -14.50 2.44 -1.24
N PRO A 159 -15.60 2.05 -0.58
CA PRO A 159 -15.59 1.51 0.76
C PRO A 159 -14.93 0.14 0.79
N ILE A 160 -14.41 -0.27 1.94
CA ILE A 160 -13.81 -1.58 2.09
C ILE A 160 -14.76 -2.52 2.83
N LYS A 161 -15.03 -3.66 2.18
CA LYS A 161 -15.84 -4.74 2.74
C LYS A 161 -15.01 -5.62 3.69
N ARG A 162 -14.40 -5.00 4.70
CA ARG A 162 -13.67 -5.68 5.79
C ARG A 162 -13.72 -4.87 7.10
N PRO A 163 -13.35 -5.46 8.25
CA PRO A 163 -13.29 -4.73 9.51
C PRO A 163 -12.39 -3.48 9.43
N PRO A 164 -12.73 -2.39 10.14
CA PRO A 164 -13.84 -2.31 11.10
C PRO A 164 -15.21 -2.01 10.47
N PHE A 165 -15.28 -1.38 9.30
CA PHE A 165 -16.53 -0.82 8.77
C PHE A 165 -17.40 -1.82 7.99
N ASN A 166 -16.80 -2.82 7.32
CA ASN A 166 -17.50 -3.85 6.53
C ASN A 166 -18.57 -3.28 5.56
N ARG A 167 -18.28 -2.15 4.91
CA ARG A 167 -19.22 -1.47 4.03
C ARG A 167 -19.32 -2.18 2.67
N ASP A 168 -20.56 -2.45 2.24
CA ASP A 168 -20.85 -3.10 0.96
C ASP A 168 -21.18 -2.06 -0.10
N GLU A 169 -20.22 -1.80 -0.99
CA GLU A 169 -20.36 -0.84 -2.08
C GLU A 169 -21.60 -1.12 -2.94
N LEU A 170 -21.98 -2.39 -3.11
CA LEU A 170 -23.09 -2.79 -3.97
C LEU A 170 -24.48 -2.61 -3.32
N LEU A 171 -24.54 -2.20 -2.05
CA LEU A 171 -25.79 -1.96 -1.32
C LEU A 171 -26.02 -0.51 -0.89
N ASP A 172 -25.01 0.35 -0.94
CA ASP A 172 -25.19 1.77 -0.64
C ASP A 172 -25.68 2.58 -1.86
N ASP A 173 -26.08 3.83 -1.63
CA ASP A 173 -26.60 4.73 -2.68
C ASP A 173 -25.54 5.68 -3.26
N LEU A 174 -24.29 5.61 -2.81
CA LEU A 174 -23.24 6.52 -3.27
C LEU A 174 -22.76 6.13 -4.67
N ASP A 175 -22.65 7.12 -5.55
CA ASP A 175 -21.95 7.01 -6.82
C ASP A 175 -20.45 7.20 -6.60
N TYR A 176 -19.71 6.09 -6.67
CA TYR A 176 -18.25 6.04 -6.56
C TYR A 176 -17.54 6.27 -7.89
N TYR A 177 -18.28 6.38 -8.99
CA TYR A 177 -17.75 6.46 -10.35
C TYR A 177 -18.33 7.65 -11.13
N PRO A 178 -18.32 8.87 -10.57
CA PRO A 178 -18.85 10.02 -11.28
C PRO A 178 -18.13 10.21 -12.61
N ASP A 179 -18.86 10.71 -13.60
CA ASP A 179 -18.43 10.79 -15.00
C ASP A 179 -17.07 11.49 -15.19
N GLU A 180 -16.81 12.57 -14.46
CA GLU A 180 -15.54 13.31 -14.58
C GLU A 180 -14.37 12.62 -13.88
N TYR A 181 -14.63 11.80 -12.86
CA TYR A 181 -13.61 10.90 -12.31
C TYR A 181 -13.20 9.84 -13.34
N LEU A 182 -14.19 9.21 -14.00
CA LEU A 182 -13.93 8.23 -15.05
C LEU A 182 -13.22 8.87 -16.26
N ASN A 183 -13.57 10.11 -16.61
CA ASN A 183 -12.90 10.85 -17.69
C ASN A 183 -11.40 11.05 -17.39
N ARG A 184 -11.05 11.49 -16.18
CA ARG A 184 -9.65 11.65 -15.75
C ARG A 184 -8.88 10.33 -15.81
N LEU A 185 -9.48 9.25 -15.32
CA LEU A 185 -8.86 7.92 -15.38
C LEU A 185 -8.63 7.43 -16.81
N ALA A 186 -9.57 7.69 -17.73
CA ALA A 186 -9.43 7.32 -19.14
C ALA A 186 -8.28 8.09 -19.81
N HIS A 187 -8.14 9.38 -19.51
CA HIS A 187 -6.99 10.22 -19.90
C HIS A 187 -5.65 9.68 -19.38
N GLU A 188 -5.66 9.15 -18.17
CA GLU A 188 -4.49 8.53 -17.54
C GLU A 188 -4.22 7.10 -18.03
N GLY A 189 -5.01 6.61 -18.98
CA GLY A 189 -4.86 5.30 -19.60
C GLY A 189 -5.35 4.15 -18.74
N ILE A 190 -6.04 4.38 -17.61
CA ILE A 190 -6.70 3.30 -16.86
C ILE A 190 -7.82 2.71 -17.71
N ASN A 191 -7.84 1.39 -17.85
CA ASN A 191 -8.88 0.68 -18.60
C ASN A 191 -9.56 -0.43 -17.77
N GLY A 192 -9.26 -0.51 -16.48
CA GLY A 192 -9.87 -1.46 -15.55
C GLY A 192 -10.04 -0.87 -14.15
N LEU A 193 -11.18 -1.10 -13.54
CA LEU A 193 -11.43 -0.85 -12.11
C LEU A 193 -11.98 -2.11 -11.46
N TRP A 194 -11.60 -2.40 -10.21
CA TRP A 194 -12.11 -3.57 -9.50
C TRP A 194 -13.05 -3.24 -8.34
N LEU A 195 -14.02 -4.15 -8.10
CA LEU A 195 -15.00 -4.11 -7.01
C LEU A 195 -15.02 -5.42 -6.23
N THR A 196 -15.06 -5.37 -4.90
CA THR A 196 -15.09 -6.57 -4.05
C THR A 196 -16.45 -7.27 -4.10
N ILE A 197 -16.44 -8.60 -4.23
CA ILE A 197 -17.63 -9.45 -4.15
C ILE A 197 -17.39 -10.70 -3.28
N THR A 198 -18.48 -11.38 -2.93
CA THR A 198 -18.48 -12.75 -2.40
C THR A 198 -19.42 -13.59 -3.25
N PHE A 199 -19.04 -14.81 -3.63
CA PHE A 199 -19.84 -15.65 -4.53
C PHE A 199 -21.22 -15.95 -3.93
N ARG A 200 -21.28 -16.30 -2.65
CA ARG A 200 -22.54 -16.61 -1.93
C ARG A 200 -23.52 -15.44 -1.85
N GLU A 201 -23.06 -14.20 -2.03
CA GLU A 201 -23.90 -13.00 -1.97
C GLU A 201 -24.53 -12.64 -3.32
N LEU A 202 -24.11 -13.29 -4.41
CA LEU A 202 -24.51 -12.96 -5.78
C LEU A 202 -25.03 -14.17 -6.56
N ALA A 203 -24.32 -15.29 -6.51
CA ALA A 203 -24.58 -16.45 -7.34
C ALA A 203 -25.73 -17.31 -6.81
N GLU A 204 -26.49 -17.89 -7.74
CA GLU A 204 -27.31 -19.07 -7.50
C GLU A 204 -26.60 -20.31 -8.03
N THR A 205 -26.57 -21.39 -7.24
CA THR A 205 -26.00 -22.67 -7.65
C THR A 205 -26.96 -23.81 -7.31
N SER A 206 -26.70 -24.99 -7.87
CA SER A 206 -27.39 -26.23 -7.49
C SER A 206 -27.18 -26.63 -6.02
N PHE A 207 -26.21 -26.01 -5.33
CA PHE A 207 -25.85 -26.29 -3.95
C PHE A 207 -26.33 -25.23 -2.95
N SER A 208 -26.55 -24.00 -3.39
CA SER A 208 -26.92 -22.89 -2.52
C SER A 208 -27.85 -21.91 -3.23
N PRO A 209 -28.97 -21.51 -2.60
CA PRO A 209 -29.82 -20.46 -3.13
C PRO A 209 -29.10 -19.12 -3.06
N ARG A 210 -29.56 -18.19 -3.89
CA ARG A 210 -29.05 -16.82 -3.93
C ARG A 210 -29.41 -16.05 -2.65
N ASP A 211 -28.49 -15.19 -2.20
CA ASP A 211 -28.73 -14.26 -1.09
C ASP A 211 -29.94 -13.34 -1.36
N PRO A 212 -30.79 -13.04 -0.36
CA PRO A 212 -31.97 -12.19 -0.55
C PRO A 212 -31.67 -10.78 -1.09
N LEU A 213 -30.49 -10.23 -0.84
CA LEU A 213 -30.07 -8.90 -1.31
C LEU A 213 -29.30 -8.94 -2.63
N ALA A 214 -29.05 -10.11 -3.20
CA ALA A 214 -28.29 -10.27 -4.44
C ALA A 214 -28.88 -9.50 -5.61
N HIS A 215 -30.21 -9.41 -5.74
CA HIS A 215 -30.83 -8.65 -6.82
C HIS A 215 -30.43 -7.17 -6.79
N GLN A 216 -30.40 -6.56 -5.60
CA GLN A 216 -29.97 -5.17 -5.42
C GLN A 216 -28.50 -4.99 -5.82
N ARG A 217 -27.63 -5.91 -5.35
CA ARG A 217 -26.21 -5.88 -5.70
C ARG A 217 -25.95 -6.03 -7.20
N LEU A 218 -26.61 -7.01 -7.83
CA LEU A 218 -26.49 -7.26 -9.28
C LEU A 218 -26.98 -6.07 -10.10
N GLU A 219 -28.04 -5.39 -9.65
CA GLU A 219 -28.55 -4.21 -10.33
C GLU A 219 -27.56 -3.03 -10.23
N LYS A 220 -27.05 -2.73 -9.03
CA LYS A 220 -26.02 -1.68 -8.88
C LYS A 220 -24.77 -2.03 -9.69
N LEU A 221 -24.32 -3.28 -9.67
CA LEU A 221 -23.17 -3.75 -10.44
C LEU A 221 -23.37 -3.59 -11.95
N ARG A 222 -24.55 -3.95 -12.50
CA ARG A 222 -24.87 -3.72 -13.92
C ARG A 222 -24.78 -2.25 -14.30
N ARG A 223 -25.35 -1.36 -13.49
CA ARG A 223 -25.28 0.09 -13.74
C ARG A 223 -23.84 0.59 -13.74
N THR A 224 -23.03 0.20 -12.75
CA THR A 224 -21.62 0.58 -12.66
C THR A 224 -20.83 0.10 -13.88
N VAL A 225 -21.06 -1.14 -14.33
CA VAL A 225 -20.43 -1.69 -15.55
C VAL A 225 -20.75 -0.83 -16.77
N GLN A 226 -22.02 -0.47 -16.98
CA GLN A 226 -22.41 0.34 -18.13
C GLN A 226 -21.85 1.76 -18.05
N GLN A 227 -21.86 2.38 -16.87
CA GLN A 227 -21.31 3.73 -16.67
C GLN A 227 -19.82 3.78 -17.00
N CYS A 228 -19.02 2.86 -16.45
CA CYS A 228 -17.57 2.79 -16.68
C CYS A 228 -17.23 2.46 -18.14
N ARG A 229 -18.02 1.59 -18.79
CA ARG A 229 -17.80 1.16 -20.17
C ARG A 229 -17.84 2.33 -21.16
N ARG A 230 -18.65 3.36 -20.92
CA ARG A 230 -18.68 4.58 -21.76
C ARG A 230 -17.32 5.29 -21.81
N TYR A 231 -16.45 5.06 -20.83
CA TYR A 231 -15.10 5.64 -20.75
C TYR A 231 -14.00 4.64 -21.16
N GLY A 232 -14.36 3.47 -21.67
CA GLY A 232 -13.39 2.41 -21.99
C GLY A 232 -12.86 1.64 -20.78
N ILE A 233 -13.48 1.87 -19.60
CA ILE A 233 -13.05 1.27 -18.35
C ILE A 233 -13.89 0.02 -18.06
N LYS A 234 -13.22 -1.14 -18.01
CA LYS A 234 -13.86 -2.40 -17.65
C LYS A 234 -13.96 -2.57 -16.15
N ILE A 235 -15.05 -3.16 -15.69
CA ILE A 235 -15.18 -3.58 -14.29
C ILE A 235 -14.68 -5.02 -14.11
N TRP A 236 -13.78 -5.18 -13.15
CA TRP A 236 -13.27 -6.47 -12.69
C TRP A 236 -13.88 -6.80 -11.32
N LEU A 237 -14.33 -8.03 -11.16
CA LEU A 237 -14.74 -8.51 -9.84
C LEU A 237 -13.49 -8.90 -9.06
N PHE A 238 -13.37 -8.46 -7.81
CA PHE A 238 -12.32 -8.88 -6.89
C PHE A 238 -12.91 -9.85 -5.86
N SER A 239 -12.27 -11.00 -5.66
CA SER A 239 -12.70 -12.00 -4.69
C SER A 239 -11.54 -12.73 -4.01
N ILE A 240 -11.85 -13.36 -2.88
CA ILE A 240 -10.97 -14.32 -2.21
C ILE A 240 -11.78 -15.61 -2.06
N GLU A 241 -11.93 -16.32 -3.18
CA GLU A 241 -12.84 -17.44 -3.39
C GLU A 241 -12.12 -18.68 -3.97
N PRO A 242 -12.62 -19.90 -3.73
CA PRO A 242 -13.69 -20.24 -2.79
C PRO A 242 -13.28 -19.91 -1.35
N ARG A 243 -14.19 -19.35 -0.57
CA ARG A 243 -13.98 -19.08 0.86
C ARG A 243 -13.91 -20.40 1.64
N HIS A 244 -13.04 -20.46 2.65
CA HIS A 244 -13.08 -21.53 3.64
C HIS A 244 -14.46 -21.65 4.32
N MET A 245 -14.72 -22.81 4.90
CA MET A 245 -15.99 -23.13 5.56
C MET A 245 -15.76 -23.46 7.03
N GLU A 246 -16.63 -22.91 7.89
CA GLU A 246 -16.72 -23.32 9.28
C GLU A 246 -17.18 -24.78 9.37
N LYS A 247 -16.85 -25.46 10.47
CA LYS A 247 -17.18 -26.89 10.66
C LYS A 247 -18.68 -27.16 10.63
N ASP A 248 -19.47 -26.18 11.03
CA ASP A 248 -20.93 -26.22 11.10
C ASP A 248 -21.61 -25.44 9.96
N ASP A 249 -20.87 -25.00 8.92
CA ASP A 249 -21.48 -24.33 7.76
C ASP A 249 -22.50 -25.26 7.09
N PRO A 250 -23.78 -24.85 6.94
CA PRO A 250 -24.80 -25.68 6.31
C PRO A 250 -24.44 -26.19 4.91
N LEU A 251 -23.71 -25.40 4.13
CA LEU A 251 -23.28 -25.79 2.79
C LEU A 251 -22.27 -26.95 2.85
N LEU A 252 -21.38 -26.94 3.86
CA LEU A 252 -20.42 -28.00 4.12
C LEU A 252 -21.10 -29.27 4.64
N LEU A 253 -22.05 -29.13 5.56
CA LEU A 253 -22.81 -30.26 6.11
C LEU A 253 -23.62 -30.99 5.03
N ALA A 254 -24.21 -30.24 4.09
CA ALA A 254 -24.94 -30.79 2.96
C ALA A 254 -24.02 -31.39 1.88
N ASN A 255 -22.77 -30.92 1.77
CA ASN A 255 -21.79 -31.34 0.76
C ASN A 255 -20.41 -31.65 1.39
N PRO A 256 -20.27 -32.78 2.12
CA PRO A 256 -19.05 -33.09 2.87
C PRO A 256 -17.78 -33.19 2.00
N GLU A 257 -17.92 -33.41 0.69
CA GLU A 257 -16.82 -33.41 -0.26
C GLU A 257 -16.14 -32.04 -0.44
N PHE A 258 -16.77 -30.95 -0.01
CA PHE A 258 -16.15 -29.62 0.00
C PHE A 258 -15.10 -29.49 1.11
N ALA A 259 -15.15 -30.34 2.14
CA ALA A 259 -14.21 -30.33 3.26
C ALA A 259 -12.79 -30.67 2.80
N GLY A 260 -11.92 -29.67 2.80
CA GLY A 260 -10.49 -29.80 2.57
C GLY A 260 -9.67 -29.92 3.83
N ALA A 261 -8.36 -29.71 3.68
CA ALA A 261 -7.42 -29.64 4.79
C ALA A 261 -7.81 -28.54 5.78
N PHE A 262 -7.46 -28.70 7.05
CA PHE A 262 -7.61 -27.63 8.02
C PHE A 262 -6.68 -26.47 7.66
N SER A 263 -7.23 -25.26 7.72
CA SER A 263 -6.47 -24.03 7.58
C SER A 263 -5.77 -23.68 8.89
N TYR A 264 -4.84 -22.72 8.82
CA TYR A 264 -4.23 -22.13 10.01
C TYR A 264 -5.26 -21.44 10.94
N ALA A 265 -6.46 -21.12 10.44
CA ALA A 265 -7.53 -20.50 11.24
C ALA A 265 -8.47 -21.54 11.90
N GLY A 266 -8.15 -22.85 11.83
CA GLY A 266 -8.98 -23.91 12.41
C GLY A 266 -10.25 -24.26 11.62
N THR A 267 -10.44 -23.65 10.45
CA THR A 267 -11.56 -23.87 9.52
C THR A 267 -11.19 -24.85 8.41
N HIS A 268 -12.18 -25.41 7.71
CA HIS A 268 -11.91 -26.24 6.53
C HIS A 268 -11.59 -25.36 5.32
N CYS A 269 -10.42 -25.55 4.71
CA CYS A 269 -10.20 -25.07 3.35
C CYS A 269 -11.20 -25.75 2.40
N PHE A 270 -11.54 -25.10 1.29
CA PHE A 270 -12.36 -25.70 0.25
C PHE A 270 -11.56 -26.71 -0.58
N CYS A 271 -12.06 -27.93 -0.76
CA CYS A 271 -11.42 -28.95 -1.59
C CYS A 271 -11.94 -28.91 -3.04
N PRO A 272 -11.16 -28.42 -4.03
CA PRO A 272 -11.63 -28.33 -5.42
C PRO A 272 -11.50 -29.65 -6.21
N SER A 273 -11.16 -30.76 -5.55
CA SER A 273 -10.80 -32.01 -6.22
C SER A 273 -11.98 -32.97 -6.47
N SER A 274 -13.21 -32.62 -6.08
CA SER A 274 -14.41 -33.40 -6.45
C SER A 274 -15.16 -32.76 -7.63
N PRO A 275 -15.89 -33.56 -8.44
CA PRO A 275 -16.75 -33.03 -9.50
C PRO A 275 -17.77 -32.01 -9.00
N GLN A 276 -18.38 -32.24 -7.83
CA GLN A 276 -19.36 -31.34 -7.21
C GLN A 276 -18.73 -30.00 -6.81
N ALA A 277 -17.52 -30.01 -6.25
CA ALA A 277 -16.81 -28.79 -5.88
C ALA A 277 -16.48 -27.94 -7.11
N GLN A 278 -16.06 -28.59 -8.20
CA GLN A 278 -15.83 -27.91 -9.48
C GLN A 278 -17.14 -27.41 -10.09
N GLN A 279 -18.24 -28.16 -9.97
CA GLN A 279 -19.56 -27.72 -10.41
C GLN A 279 -20.02 -26.46 -9.66
N TYR A 280 -19.84 -26.41 -8.33
CA TYR A 280 -20.16 -25.22 -7.52
C TYR A 280 -19.40 -23.98 -8.00
N LEU A 281 -18.09 -24.11 -8.23
CA LEU A 281 -17.25 -23.01 -8.73
C LEU A 281 -17.64 -22.56 -10.14
N TYR A 282 -17.90 -23.52 -11.02
CA TYR A 282 -18.37 -23.27 -12.38
C TYR A 282 -19.73 -22.56 -12.40
N GLU A 283 -20.72 -23.04 -11.64
CA GLU A 283 -22.04 -22.43 -11.57
C GLU A 283 -21.99 -21.03 -10.95
N SER A 284 -21.15 -20.84 -9.93
CA SER A 284 -20.98 -19.54 -9.28
C SER A 284 -20.52 -18.47 -10.26
N THR A 285 -19.45 -18.74 -11.02
CA THR A 285 -18.96 -17.76 -12.00
C THR A 285 -19.84 -17.68 -13.23
N ARG A 286 -20.42 -18.79 -13.71
CA ARG A 286 -21.36 -18.77 -14.84
C ARG A 286 -22.56 -17.89 -14.53
N ASP A 287 -23.19 -18.07 -13.38
CA ASP A 287 -24.38 -17.30 -13.05
C ASP A 287 -24.05 -15.81 -12.89
N ILE A 288 -23.00 -15.43 -12.14
CA ILE A 288 -22.61 -14.02 -11.98
C ILE A 288 -22.34 -13.36 -13.34
N PHE A 289 -21.53 -13.97 -14.21
CA PHE A 289 -21.17 -13.38 -15.51
C PHE A 289 -22.33 -13.37 -16.50
N ARG A 290 -23.31 -14.28 -16.36
CA ARG A 290 -24.56 -14.23 -17.13
C ARG A 290 -25.47 -13.08 -16.67
N GLN A 291 -25.53 -12.81 -15.37
CA GLN A 291 -26.38 -11.76 -14.80
C GLN A 291 -25.83 -10.35 -15.03
N VAL A 292 -24.54 -10.23 -15.31
CA VAL A 292 -23.83 -8.96 -15.50
C VAL A 292 -22.99 -9.03 -16.79
N PRO A 293 -23.58 -8.74 -17.96
CA PRO A 293 -22.84 -8.71 -19.21
C PRO A 293 -21.75 -7.62 -19.18
N ASN A 294 -20.74 -7.76 -20.05
CA ASN A 294 -19.64 -6.80 -20.24
C ASN A 294 -18.66 -6.62 -19.06
N LEU A 295 -18.70 -7.51 -18.05
CA LEU A 295 -17.62 -7.59 -17.07
C LEU A 295 -16.27 -7.85 -17.75
N GLY A 296 -15.22 -7.16 -17.29
CA GLY A 296 -13.85 -7.35 -17.77
C GLY A 296 -13.25 -8.68 -17.33
N GLY A 297 -13.60 -9.14 -16.13
CA GLY A 297 -13.09 -10.39 -15.61
C GLY A 297 -13.20 -10.53 -14.10
N LEU A 298 -12.49 -11.54 -13.58
CA LEU A 298 -12.37 -11.85 -12.16
C LEU A 298 -10.91 -11.79 -11.74
N ILE A 299 -10.59 -11.04 -10.68
CA ILE A 299 -9.33 -11.03 -9.95
C ILE A 299 -9.57 -11.82 -8.66
N ASN A 300 -8.99 -13.01 -8.57
CA ASN A 300 -9.19 -13.89 -7.43
C ASN A 300 -7.87 -14.13 -6.68
N ILE A 301 -7.79 -13.70 -5.42
CA ILE A 301 -6.70 -14.15 -4.53
C ILE A 301 -6.89 -15.64 -4.30
N SER A 302 -6.05 -16.42 -4.96
CA SER A 302 -6.12 -17.88 -4.97
C SER A 302 -5.26 -18.51 -3.88
N HIS A 303 -4.37 -17.72 -3.25
CA HIS A 303 -3.57 -18.08 -2.08
C HIS A 303 -3.08 -16.81 -1.37
N GLY A 304 -3.08 -16.79 -0.03
CA GLY A 304 -2.29 -15.84 0.76
C GLY A 304 -3.01 -15.02 1.83
N GLU A 305 -4.05 -14.26 1.47
CA GLU A 305 -4.73 -13.30 2.39
C GLU A 305 -5.64 -14.01 3.42
N ARG A 306 -6.44 -14.97 2.95
CA ARG A 306 -7.40 -15.74 3.73
C ARG A 306 -7.39 -17.18 3.23
N PRO A 307 -7.72 -18.19 4.05
CA PRO A 307 -7.82 -19.55 3.55
C PRO A 307 -8.89 -19.67 2.46
N THR A 308 -8.48 -20.19 1.30
CA THR A 308 -9.34 -20.50 0.16
C THR A 308 -9.40 -22.01 -0.10
N THR A 309 -8.60 -22.51 -1.04
CA THR A 309 -8.48 -23.94 -1.34
C THR A 309 -7.52 -24.64 -0.36
N CYS A 310 -7.44 -25.97 -0.43
CA CYS A 310 -6.47 -26.78 0.33
C CYS A 310 -5.01 -26.30 0.21
N LEU A 311 -4.65 -25.52 -0.82
CA LEU A 311 -3.31 -24.90 -0.89
C LEU A 311 -3.01 -23.94 0.26
N SER A 312 -4.05 -23.35 0.84
CA SER A 312 -3.92 -22.43 1.97
C SER A 312 -3.48 -23.10 3.27
N SER A 313 -3.50 -24.45 3.33
CA SER A 313 -2.91 -25.20 4.45
C SER A 313 -1.38 -25.24 4.38
N VAL A 314 -0.77 -24.79 3.28
CA VAL A 314 0.68 -24.74 3.07
C VAL A 314 1.13 -23.29 3.00
N ALA A 315 2.09 -22.91 3.85
CA ALA A 315 2.67 -21.58 3.83
C ALA A 315 3.43 -21.31 2.51
N ALA A 316 3.43 -20.06 2.05
CA ALA A 316 4.15 -19.63 0.85
C ALA A 316 5.67 -19.87 0.92
N THR A 317 6.21 -19.96 2.13
CA THR A 317 7.64 -20.12 2.42
C THR A 317 8.03 -21.54 2.82
N ALA A 318 7.10 -22.50 2.73
CA ALA A 318 7.32 -23.89 3.15
C ALA A 318 6.88 -24.91 2.10
N ASP A 319 7.37 -26.15 2.23
CA ASP A 319 7.10 -27.27 1.32
C ASP A 319 6.48 -28.47 2.09
N HIS A 320 5.40 -28.24 2.82
CA HIS A 320 4.68 -29.32 3.52
C HIS A 320 3.62 -29.98 2.63
N ASP A 321 3.22 -31.20 3.00
CA ASP A 321 2.12 -31.92 2.34
C ASP A 321 0.76 -31.37 2.76
N ILE A 322 -0.25 -31.58 1.91
CA ILE A 322 -1.63 -31.20 2.17
C ILE A 322 -2.32 -32.37 2.86
N ASP A 323 -2.76 -32.18 4.10
CA ASP A 323 -3.55 -33.17 4.83
C ASP A 323 -5.03 -33.16 4.37
N CYS A 324 -5.27 -33.75 3.21
CA CYS A 324 -6.60 -33.94 2.64
C CYS A 324 -6.62 -35.26 1.88
N PRO A 325 -7.64 -36.13 2.07
CA PRO A 325 -7.70 -37.45 1.43
C PRO A 325 -7.83 -37.42 -0.11
N ARG A 326 -8.10 -36.23 -0.67
CA ARG A 326 -8.16 -35.98 -2.12
C ARG A 326 -6.95 -35.15 -2.57
N CYS A 327 -6.79 -33.93 -2.06
CA CYS A 327 -5.72 -33.03 -2.51
C CYS A 327 -4.31 -33.51 -2.14
N GLY A 328 -4.14 -34.29 -1.08
CA GLY A 328 -2.84 -34.88 -0.72
C GLY A 328 -2.34 -35.97 -1.69
N LYS A 329 -3.20 -36.41 -2.62
CA LYS A 329 -2.86 -37.45 -3.63
C LYS A 329 -2.51 -36.88 -5.00
N ILE A 330 -2.59 -35.57 -5.17
CA ILE A 330 -2.30 -34.89 -6.43
C ILE A 330 -1.25 -33.80 -6.22
N PRO A 331 -0.50 -33.41 -7.27
CA PRO A 331 0.39 -32.27 -7.17
C PRO A 331 -0.35 -31.00 -6.77
N LYS A 332 0.33 -30.12 -6.02
CA LYS A 332 -0.24 -28.85 -5.54
C LYS A 332 -0.76 -27.97 -6.69
N TRP A 333 -0.07 -27.97 -7.83
CA TRP A 333 -0.54 -27.25 -9.02
C TRP A 333 -1.88 -27.76 -9.56
N GLN A 334 -2.19 -29.04 -9.40
CA GLN A 334 -3.46 -29.60 -9.84
C GLN A 334 -4.63 -29.17 -8.94
N VAL A 335 -4.38 -28.92 -7.65
CA VAL A 335 -5.39 -28.32 -6.74
C VAL A 335 -5.76 -26.92 -7.24
N HIS A 336 -4.76 -26.10 -7.60
CA HIS A 336 -4.95 -24.77 -8.17
C HIS A 336 -5.69 -24.83 -9.51
N ALA A 337 -5.23 -25.69 -10.42
CA ALA A 337 -5.80 -25.86 -11.75
C ALA A 337 -7.27 -26.32 -11.72
N ASN A 338 -7.63 -27.23 -10.81
CA ASN A 338 -9.01 -27.68 -10.64
C ASN A 338 -9.96 -26.53 -10.29
N ALA A 339 -9.56 -25.67 -9.35
CA ALA A 339 -10.38 -24.52 -8.95
C ALA A 339 -10.49 -23.47 -10.07
N LEU A 340 -9.35 -23.11 -10.65
CA LEU A 340 -9.29 -22.09 -11.70
C LEU A 340 -9.97 -22.52 -13.00
N GLY A 341 -9.79 -23.78 -13.42
CA GLY A 341 -10.39 -24.32 -14.62
C GLY A 341 -11.91 -24.32 -14.56
N ALA A 342 -12.49 -24.68 -13.40
CA ALA A 342 -13.93 -24.59 -13.17
C ALA A 342 -14.45 -23.16 -13.27
N MET A 343 -13.79 -22.22 -12.57
CA MET A 343 -14.15 -20.80 -12.61
C MET A 343 -14.05 -20.21 -14.03
N LEU A 344 -12.94 -20.47 -14.73
CA LEU A 344 -12.69 -19.98 -16.09
C LEU A 344 -13.73 -20.52 -17.08
N LYS A 345 -14.10 -21.80 -16.97
CA LYS A 345 -15.14 -22.40 -17.80
C LYS A 345 -16.47 -21.65 -17.65
N GLY A 346 -16.89 -21.36 -16.41
CA GLY A 346 -18.14 -20.64 -16.15
C GLY A 346 -18.11 -19.20 -16.69
N ILE A 347 -16.97 -18.53 -16.55
CA ILE A 347 -16.73 -17.19 -17.10
C ILE A 347 -16.86 -17.22 -18.63
N ARG A 348 -16.11 -18.08 -19.33
CA ARG A 348 -16.04 -18.09 -20.80
C ARG A 348 -17.35 -18.49 -21.47
N GLU A 349 -18.11 -19.39 -20.86
CA GLU A 349 -19.43 -19.78 -21.37
C GLU A 349 -20.43 -18.61 -21.33
N SER A 350 -20.30 -17.73 -20.34
CA SER A 350 -21.22 -16.60 -20.15
C SER A 350 -20.75 -15.32 -20.84
N ASN A 351 -19.43 -15.08 -20.84
CA ASN A 351 -18.79 -13.94 -21.48
C ASN A 351 -17.41 -14.38 -22.03
N PRO A 352 -17.31 -14.67 -23.34
CA PRO A 352 -16.06 -15.14 -23.94
C PRO A 352 -14.96 -14.08 -23.98
N GLN A 353 -15.25 -12.80 -23.70
CA GLN A 353 -14.26 -11.72 -23.64
C GLN A 353 -13.74 -11.44 -22.23
N ALA A 354 -14.38 -11.99 -21.20
CA ALA A 354 -13.96 -11.84 -19.82
C ALA A 354 -12.73 -12.72 -19.51
N GLU A 355 -11.87 -12.23 -18.61
CA GLU A 355 -10.63 -12.88 -18.23
C GLU A 355 -10.61 -13.32 -16.76
N LEU A 356 -9.71 -14.23 -16.42
CA LEU A 356 -9.47 -14.67 -15.04
C LEU A 356 -8.03 -14.34 -14.65
N ILE A 357 -7.87 -13.46 -13.67
CA ILE A 357 -6.61 -13.21 -12.98
C ILE A 357 -6.59 -14.05 -11.70
N SER A 358 -5.67 -15.01 -11.62
CA SER A 358 -5.37 -15.73 -10.38
C SER A 358 -4.21 -15.05 -9.67
N TRP A 359 -4.46 -14.47 -8.50
CA TRP A 359 -3.44 -13.78 -7.74
C TRP A 359 -2.91 -14.64 -6.59
N LEU A 360 -1.61 -14.93 -6.61
CA LEU A 360 -0.89 -15.48 -5.47
C LEU A 360 -0.39 -14.29 -4.62
N TYR A 361 -1.17 -13.90 -3.62
CA TYR A 361 -0.83 -12.78 -2.74
C TYR A 361 0.12 -13.25 -1.63
N GLN A 362 1.42 -13.14 -1.87
CA GLN A 362 2.44 -13.66 -0.95
C GLN A 362 3.32 -12.52 -0.43
N PRO A 363 2.86 -11.75 0.57
CA PRO A 363 3.49 -10.49 1.01
C PRO A 363 4.75 -10.68 1.88
N GLN A 364 5.23 -11.92 2.06
CA GLN A 364 6.34 -12.21 2.98
C GLN A 364 7.63 -11.48 2.55
N PRO A 365 8.35 -10.84 3.49
CA PRO A 365 9.56 -10.06 3.20
C PRO A 365 10.78 -10.91 2.88
N ILE A 366 10.76 -12.19 3.25
CA ILE A 366 11.81 -13.15 2.94
C ILE A 366 11.80 -13.42 1.42
N PRO A 367 12.93 -13.47 0.71
CA PRO A 367 12.94 -13.74 -0.74
C PRO A 367 12.58 -15.19 -1.12
N GLU A 368 12.90 -16.16 -0.27
CA GLU A 368 12.64 -17.57 -0.52
C GLU A 368 11.13 -17.89 -0.53
N ARG A 369 10.74 -18.83 -1.40
CA ARG A 369 9.38 -19.38 -1.49
C ARG A 369 9.47 -20.91 -1.57
N GLY A 370 8.42 -21.58 -1.10
CA GLY A 370 8.25 -23.02 -1.28
C GLY A 370 8.27 -23.39 -2.76
N LYS A 371 8.89 -24.51 -3.11
CA LYS A 371 9.08 -24.98 -4.49
C LYS A 371 7.77 -25.05 -5.25
N TRP A 372 6.70 -25.45 -4.57
CA TRP A 372 5.35 -25.56 -5.13
C TRP A 372 4.83 -24.25 -5.74
N THR A 373 5.24 -23.08 -5.24
CA THR A 373 4.81 -21.78 -5.78
C THR A 373 5.28 -21.61 -7.23
N PHE A 374 6.52 -22.02 -7.52
CA PHE A 374 7.08 -21.96 -8.87
C PHE A 374 6.53 -23.06 -9.79
N GLU A 375 6.11 -24.19 -9.21
CA GLU A 375 5.39 -25.23 -9.95
C GLU A 375 3.99 -24.77 -10.37
N LEU A 376 3.30 -23.96 -9.55
CA LEU A 376 2.05 -23.31 -9.97
C LEU A 376 2.25 -22.47 -11.22
N ALA A 377 3.31 -21.63 -11.23
CA ALA A 377 3.59 -20.75 -12.36
C ALA A 377 3.82 -21.52 -13.67
N ARG A 378 4.50 -22.67 -13.61
CA ARG A 378 4.75 -23.55 -14.77
C ARG A 378 3.51 -24.26 -15.28
N ASN A 379 2.51 -24.46 -14.42
CA ASN A 379 1.31 -25.23 -14.71
C ASN A 379 0.03 -24.39 -14.58
N VAL A 380 0.15 -23.07 -14.76
CA VAL A 380 -1.02 -22.19 -14.83
C VAL A 380 -1.94 -22.67 -15.97
N PRO A 381 -3.26 -22.76 -15.77
CA PRO A 381 -4.17 -23.18 -16.83
C PRO A 381 -4.22 -22.20 -17.99
N GLU A 382 -4.37 -22.73 -19.21
CA GLU A 382 -4.53 -21.92 -20.43
C GLU A 382 -5.69 -20.92 -20.26
N GLY A 383 -5.45 -19.67 -20.66
CA GLY A 383 -6.44 -18.58 -20.55
C GLY A 383 -6.52 -17.92 -19.17
N VAL A 384 -5.75 -18.37 -18.18
CA VAL A 384 -5.57 -17.69 -16.89
C VAL A 384 -4.38 -16.73 -16.95
N ILE A 385 -4.56 -15.55 -16.35
CA ILE A 385 -3.50 -14.58 -16.09
C ILE A 385 -3.00 -14.80 -14.65
N LEU A 386 -1.76 -15.22 -14.47
CA LEU A 386 -1.17 -15.35 -13.14
C LEU A 386 -0.68 -13.98 -12.66
N GLN A 387 -1.19 -13.51 -11.53
CA GLN A 387 -0.73 -12.29 -10.87
C GLN A 387 0.15 -12.61 -9.67
N TYR A 388 1.26 -11.87 -9.56
CA TYR A 388 2.15 -11.92 -8.41
C TYR A 388 2.51 -10.50 -7.95
N ASN A 389 2.75 -10.32 -6.65
CA ASN A 389 3.26 -9.06 -6.12
C ASN A 389 4.67 -8.82 -6.66
N PHE A 390 4.87 -7.72 -7.38
CA PHE A 390 6.15 -7.41 -8.05
C PHE A 390 7.30 -7.21 -7.05
N GLU A 391 6.94 -6.72 -5.86
CA GLU A 391 7.88 -6.28 -4.85
C GLU A 391 8.06 -7.29 -3.71
N SER A 392 7.19 -8.30 -3.56
CA SER A 392 7.24 -9.25 -2.44
C SER A 392 8.57 -9.98 -2.35
N GLY A 393 9.22 -9.91 -1.18
CA GLY A 393 10.58 -10.42 -1.01
C GLY A 393 11.62 -9.48 -1.60
N ALA A 394 11.34 -8.17 -1.58
CA ALA A 394 12.24 -7.13 -2.05
C ALA A 394 13.58 -7.25 -1.33
N CYS A 395 14.67 -7.13 -2.09
CA CYS A 395 16.00 -7.05 -1.52
C CYS A 395 16.72 -5.85 -2.13
N LYS A 396 17.13 -4.90 -1.29
CA LYS A 396 17.91 -3.72 -1.68
C LYS A 396 19.08 -3.54 -0.73
N LYS A 397 20.24 -3.20 -1.28
CA LYS A 397 21.33 -2.68 -0.45
C LYS A 397 21.02 -1.24 -0.07
N GLN A 398 20.82 -0.98 1.23
CA GLN A 398 20.73 0.37 1.77
C GLN A 398 21.85 0.58 2.77
N LEU A 399 22.59 1.67 2.59
CA LEU A 399 23.84 1.92 3.29
C LEU A 399 24.80 0.73 3.10
N SER A 400 25.23 0.07 4.17
CA SER A 400 26.15 -1.07 4.13
C SER A 400 25.46 -2.44 4.20
N ARG A 401 24.12 -2.51 4.32
CA ARG A 401 23.38 -3.74 4.63
C ARG A 401 22.36 -4.09 3.54
N ALA A 402 22.11 -5.39 3.36
CA ALA A 402 20.95 -5.86 2.62
C ALA A 402 19.69 -5.67 3.49
N ARG A 403 18.65 -5.08 2.91
CA ARG A 403 17.35 -4.90 3.53
C ARG A 403 16.31 -5.73 2.78
N LEU A 404 15.36 -6.23 3.55
CA LEU A 404 14.28 -7.07 3.05
C LEU A 404 12.95 -6.36 3.27
N GLY A 405 12.06 -6.46 2.29
CA GLY A 405 10.73 -5.87 2.33
C GLY A 405 9.68 -6.80 1.75
N GLY A 406 8.46 -6.71 2.28
CA GLY A 406 7.27 -7.41 1.80
C GLY A 406 6.74 -6.72 0.55
N ASP A 407 5.48 -6.32 0.55
CA ASP A 407 4.83 -5.64 -0.56
C ASP A 407 4.52 -4.16 -0.31
N TYR A 408 3.90 -3.51 -1.29
CA TYR A 408 3.49 -2.10 -1.27
C TYR A 408 4.64 -1.09 -1.38
N TRP A 409 5.53 -1.28 -2.35
CA TRP A 409 6.70 -0.42 -2.51
C TRP A 409 6.65 0.42 -3.77
N LEU A 410 6.60 1.74 -3.62
CA LEU A 410 6.87 2.69 -4.68
C LEU A 410 8.39 3.01 -4.74
N SER A 411 9.09 3.11 -3.60
CA SER A 411 10.54 3.39 -3.56
C SER A 411 11.43 2.22 -4.05
N TYR A 412 10.88 1.02 -4.13
CA TYR A 412 11.56 -0.15 -4.68
C TYR A 412 11.13 -0.40 -6.12
N VAL A 413 12.10 -0.29 -7.03
CA VAL A 413 11.89 -0.46 -8.47
C VAL A 413 11.50 -1.88 -8.83
N GLY A 414 12.05 -2.90 -8.15
CA GLY A 414 11.82 -4.31 -8.44
C GLY A 414 12.45 -4.80 -9.76
N PRO A 415 12.08 -6.00 -10.22
CA PRO A 415 11.27 -6.99 -9.51
C PRO A 415 12.02 -7.65 -8.36
N SER A 416 11.28 -8.29 -7.45
CA SER A 416 11.88 -9.22 -6.50
C SER A 416 12.42 -10.49 -7.21
N ALA A 417 13.33 -11.20 -6.54
CA ALA A 417 13.85 -12.47 -7.03
C ALA A 417 12.73 -13.52 -7.18
N SER A 418 11.75 -13.51 -6.29
CA SER A 418 10.59 -14.41 -6.34
C SER A 418 9.72 -14.10 -7.56
N PHE A 419 9.43 -12.83 -7.85
CA PHE A 419 8.68 -12.44 -9.04
C PHE A 419 9.38 -12.89 -10.32
N SER A 420 10.71 -12.67 -10.42
CA SER A 420 11.49 -13.10 -11.58
C SER A 420 11.36 -14.60 -11.84
N ARG A 421 11.45 -15.42 -10.79
CA ARG A 421 11.29 -16.88 -10.90
C ARG A 421 9.86 -17.32 -11.24
N ILE A 422 8.84 -16.56 -10.84
CA ILE A 422 7.46 -16.78 -11.26
C ILE A 422 7.31 -16.45 -12.74
N ALA A 423 7.86 -15.31 -13.18
CA ALA A 423 7.86 -14.90 -14.58
C ALA A 423 8.53 -15.95 -15.48
N ASP A 424 9.70 -16.49 -15.08
CA ASP A 424 10.39 -17.58 -15.80
C ASP A 424 9.54 -18.87 -15.92
N GLY A 425 8.62 -19.08 -14.97
CA GLY A 425 7.71 -20.23 -14.98
C GLY A 425 6.52 -20.05 -15.93
N VAL A 426 6.03 -18.82 -16.12
CA VAL A 426 4.87 -18.53 -16.97
C VAL A 426 5.32 -18.46 -18.42
N SER A 427 4.78 -19.36 -19.26
CA SER A 427 4.99 -19.31 -20.71
C SER A 427 3.72 -18.87 -21.42
N SER A 428 3.86 -18.23 -22.58
CA SER A 428 2.72 -17.82 -23.44
C SER A 428 1.87 -18.99 -23.91
N ARG A 429 2.36 -20.23 -23.83
CA ARG A 429 1.61 -21.45 -24.12
C ARG A 429 0.69 -21.89 -22.97
N ASN A 430 1.03 -21.52 -21.74
CA ASN A 430 0.31 -21.97 -20.54
C ASN A 430 -0.54 -20.86 -19.91
N GLY A 431 -0.15 -19.58 -20.05
CA GLY A 431 -0.90 -18.45 -19.49
C GLY A 431 -0.26 -17.10 -19.77
N SER A 432 -0.69 -16.07 -19.05
CA SER A 432 -0.11 -14.72 -19.12
C SER A 432 0.28 -14.21 -17.75
N LEU A 433 1.18 -13.23 -17.69
CA LEU A 433 1.71 -12.69 -16.45
C LEU A 433 1.11 -11.30 -16.14
N SER A 434 0.67 -11.13 -14.90
CA SER A 434 0.30 -9.84 -14.31
C SER A 434 1.21 -9.48 -13.14
N ALA A 435 1.55 -8.20 -13.01
CA ALA A 435 2.22 -7.68 -11.84
C ALA A 435 1.25 -6.90 -10.97
N LYS A 436 1.26 -7.13 -9.65
CA LYS A 436 0.69 -6.18 -8.68
C LYS A 436 1.79 -5.25 -8.21
N ILE A 437 1.61 -3.94 -8.42
CA ILE A 437 2.58 -2.88 -8.07
C ILE A 437 1.92 -1.78 -7.22
N GLN A 438 2.66 -0.70 -6.93
CA GLN A 438 2.11 0.59 -6.53
C GLN A 438 2.53 1.69 -7.51
N VAL A 439 1.55 2.50 -7.96
CA VAL A 439 1.75 3.62 -8.90
C VAL A 439 1.64 4.97 -8.22
N GLY A 440 0.47 5.35 -7.70
CA GLY A 440 0.25 6.70 -7.16
C GLY A 440 0.98 6.94 -5.84
N CYS A 441 0.74 6.10 -4.85
CA CYS A 441 1.36 6.12 -3.53
C CYS A 441 1.30 4.72 -2.91
N SER A 442 1.80 4.56 -1.70
CA SER A 442 1.85 3.27 -1.02
C SER A 442 1.72 3.42 0.50
N HIS A 443 1.80 2.32 1.27
CA HIS A 443 1.97 2.42 2.73
C HIS A 443 3.30 3.10 3.15
N GLU A 444 4.13 3.56 2.22
CA GLU A 444 5.23 4.46 2.56
C GLU A 444 4.68 5.86 2.91
N VAL A 445 3.72 6.37 2.11
CA VAL A 445 2.95 7.60 2.37
C VAL A 445 1.58 7.53 1.66
N ALA A 446 0.52 7.15 2.36
CA ALA A 446 -0.83 6.96 1.80
C ALA A 446 -1.81 8.10 2.15
N THR A 447 -1.34 9.13 2.85
CA THR A 447 -2.12 10.30 3.27
C THR A 447 -2.05 11.48 2.28
N VAL A 448 -1.60 11.20 1.06
CA VAL A 448 -1.55 12.13 -0.07
C VAL A 448 -2.14 11.43 -1.31
N PRO A 449 -2.68 12.17 -2.30
CA PRO A 449 -3.24 11.55 -3.50
C PRO A 449 -2.21 10.76 -4.31
N PHE A 450 -0.96 11.24 -4.38
CA PHE A 450 0.16 10.57 -5.03
C PHE A 450 1.51 11.15 -4.54
N VAL A 451 2.60 10.42 -4.79
CA VAL A 451 3.98 10.88 -4.64
C VAL A 451 4.59 11.07 -6.03
N SER A 452 4.96 12.29 -6.40
CA SER A 452 5.38 12.65 -7.77
C SER A 452 6.80 12.17 -8.14
N VAL A 453 6.98 10.85 -8.27
CA VAL A 453 8.25 10.18 -8.61
C VAL A 453 8.16 9.36 -9.90
N PRO A 454 7.76 9.95 -11.04
CA PRO A 454 7.57 9.22 -12.29
C PRO A 454 8.83 8.51 -12.81
N GLY A 455 10.04 8.92 -12.38
CA GLY A 455 11.29 8.22 -12.72
C GLY A 455 11.31 6.78 -12.19
N LEU A 456 10.81 6.55 -10.97
CA LEU A 456 10.67 5.20 -10.41
C LEU A 456 9.70 4.33 -11.22
N LEU A 457 8.62 4.93 -11.74
CA LEU A 457 7.69 4.21 -12.62
C LEU A 457 8.34 3.85 -13.94
N TYR A 458 9.10 4.75 -14.57
CA TYR A 458 9.83 4.45 -15.80
C TYR A 458 10.72 3.21 -15.62
N GLN A 459 11.53 3.20 -14.55
CA GLN A 459 12.41 2.07 -14.25
C GLN A 459 11.63 0.77 -13.97
N LYS A 460 10.52 0.86 -13.22
CA LYS A 460 9.67 -0.28 -12.85
C LYS A 460 8.96 -0.88 -14.08
N TYR A 461 8.38 -0.04 -14.93
CA TYR A 461 7.68 -0.48 -16.14
C TYR A 461 8.66 -1.06 -17.17
N ALA A 462 9.87 -0.49 -17.30
CA ALA A 462 10.93 -1.08 -18.12
C ALA A 462 11.31 -2.49 -17.62
N ALA A 463 11.38 -2.70 -16.31
CA ALA A 463 11.62 -4.01 -15.72
C ALA A 463 10.45 -4.97 -15.97
N MET A 464 9.20 -4.54 -15.78
CA MET A 464 8.01 -5.34 -16.07
C MET A 464 7.94 -5.80 -17.53
N ARG A 465 8.26 -4.91 -18.48
CA ARG A 465 8.27 -5.24 -19.92
C ARG A 465 9.30 -6.31 -20.24
N ARG A 466 10.49 -6.23 -19.65
CA ARG A 466 11.54 -7.26 -19.80
C ARG A 466 11.12 -8.64 -19.27
N HIS A 467 10.25 -8.68 -18.26
CA HIS A 467 9.70 -9.92 -17.69
C HIS A 467 8.40 -10.39 -18.36
N GLY A 468 7.98 -9.78 -19.48
CA GLY A 468 6.84 -10.26 -20.25
C GLY A 468 5.48 -10.05 -19.57
N CYS A 469 5.36 -9.04 -18.70
CA CYS A 469 4.07 -8.66 -18.13
C CYS A 469 3.13 -8.16 -19.23
N SER A 470 1.89 -8.66 -19.27
CA SER A 470 0.84 -8.19 -20.18
C SER A 470 -0.32 -7.51 -19.46
N SER A 471 -0.36 -7.61 -18.14
CA SER A 471 -1.37 -6.99 -17.28
C SER A 471 -0.70 -6.40 -16.03
N VAL A 472 -1.34 -5.38 -15.46
CA VAL A 472 -0.90 -4.78 -14.20
C VAL A 472 -2.09 -4.38 -13.36
N MET A 473 -2.01 -4.70 -12.07
CA MET A 473 -2.83 -4.10 -11.02
C MET A 473 -1.99 -3.02 -10.34
N GLN A 474 -2.33 -1.76 -10.62
CA GLN A 474 -1.50 -0.59 -10.33
C GLN A 474 -1.57 -0.13 -8.87
N CYS A 475 -2.57 -0.59 -8.12
CA CYS A 475 -2.83 -0.14 -6.77
C CYS A 475 -3.44 -1.26 -5.92
N TRP A 476 -3.66 -0.96 -4.64
CA TRP A 476 -4.53 -1.75 -3.77
C TRP A 476 -5.72 -0.89 -3.35
N TYR A 477 -5.95 -0.70 -2.05
CA TYR A 477 -6.96 0.25 -1.56
C TYR A 477 -6.57 1.72 -1.74
N PHE A 478 -5.27 2.00 -1.78
CA PHE A 478 -4.63 3.31 -1.91
C PHE A 478 -3.72 3.35 -3.14
N GLY A 479 -3.21 4.53 -3.48
CA GLY A 479 -2.31 4.75 -4.62
C GLY A 479 -3.01 4.91 -5.97
N ASN A 480 -4.23 5.45 -5.95
CA ASN A 480 -5.20 5.38 -7.04
C ASN A 480 -6.04 6.65 -7.21
N TYR A 481 -5.62 7.78 -6.64
CA TYR A 481 -6.21 9.07 -6.97
C TYR A 481 -5.76 9.51 -8.39
N PRO A 482 -6.62 10.14 -9.21
CA PRO A 482 -6.21 10.66 -10.52
C PRO A 482 -5.08 11.68 -10.42
N GLY A 483 -4.03 11.53 -11.21
CA GLY A 483 -2.92 12.47 -11.24
C GLY A 483 -1.74 12.03 -12.08
N ILE A 484 -0.64 12.76 -11.94
CA ILE A 484 0.53 12.63 -12.81
C ILE A 484 1.17 11.24 -12.80
N MET A 485 1.07 10.51 -11.68
CA MET A 485 1.61 9.16 -11.58
C MET A 485 0.82 8.14 -12.39
N ASN A 486 -0.51 8.24 -12.42
CA ASN A 486 -1.34 7.41 -13.30
C ASN A 486 -1.11 7.78 -14.76
N ARG A 487 -1.03 9.09 -15.08
CA ARG A 487 -0.70 9.55 -16.44
C ARG A 487 0.65 9.01 -16.92
N ALA A 488 1.67 9.03 -16.06
CA ALA A 488 2.96 8.42 -16.34
C ALA A 488 2.82 6.91 -16.62
N ALA A 489 2.10 6.17 -15.77
CA ALA A 489 1.82 4.75 -15.96
C ALA A 489 1.06 4.45 -17.26
N GLY A 490 0.10 5.30 -17.64
CA GLY A 490 -0.64 5.22 -18.91
C GLY A 490 0.27 5.41 -20.12
N GLN A 491 1.16 6.40 -20.10
CA GLN A 491 2.14 6.60 -21.17
C GLN A 491 3.14 5.44 -21.24
N LEU A 492 3.62 4.96 -20.09
CA LEU A 492 4.58 3.85 -19.98
C LEU A 492 4.02 2.53 -20.52
N ALA A 493 2.70 2.34 -20.54
CA ALA A 493 2.06 1.18 -21.16
C ALA A 493 2.22 1.11 -22.69
N TYR A 494 2.61 2.21 -23.32
CA TYR A 494 2.90 2.33 -24.75
C TYR A 494 4.39 2.60 -25.01
N GLU A 495 5.22 2.71 -23.97
CA GLU A 495 6.61 3.15 -24.08
C GLU A 495 7.48 2.05 -24.70
N GLU A 496 8.29 2.47 -25.68
CA GLU A 496 9.22 1.59 -26.37
C GLU A 496 10.54 1.45 -25.60
N PHE A 497 10.82 2.37 -24.66
CA PHE A 497 12.05 2.42 -23.85
C PHE A 497 13.31 2.54 -24.72
N HIS A 498 13.20 3.24 -25.86
CA HIS A 498 14.33 3.55 -26.75
C HIS A 498 15.15 4.75 -26.26
N ASP A 499 14.51 5.68 -25.54
CA ASP A 499 15.15 6.83 -24.93
C ASP A 499 15.29 6.66 -23.41
N ASP A 500 16.01 7.58 -22.77
CA ASP A 500 16.31 7.52 -21.34
C ASP A 500 15.19 8.09 -20.45
N GLU A 501 15.31 7.84 -19.15
CA GLU A 501 14.36 8.32 -18.13
C GLU A 501 14.17 9.84 -18.22
N GLN A 502 15.24 10.61 -18.43
CA GLN A 502 15.17 12.07 -18.48
C GLN A 502 14.33 12.56 -19.67
N SER A 503 14.47 11.92 -20.83
CA SER A 503 13.69 12.22 -22.03
C SER A 503 12.21 11.89 -21.84
N PHE A 504 11.90 10.77 -21.17
CA PHE A 504 10.53 10.45 -20.76
C PHE A 504 9.95 11.49 -19.79
N LEU A 505 10.68 11.87 -18.74
CA LEU A 505 10.23 12.87 -17.77
C LEU A 505 9.92 14.22 -18.44
N LEU A 506 10.76 14.64 -19.40
CA LEU A 506 10.53 15.86 -20.16
C LEU A 506 9.27 15.76 -21.01
N ARG A 507 9.05 14.65 -21.73
CA ARG A 507 7.82 14.42 -22.50
C ARG A 507 6.58 14.46 -21.62
N LEU A 508 6.63 13.80 -20.47
CA LEU A 508 5.53 13.76 -19.51
C LEU A 508 5.18 15.17 -18.98
N ALA A 509 6.17 16.02 -18.78
CA ALA A 509 5.97 17.37 -18.25
C ALA A 509 5.42 18.37 -19.29
N ARG A 510 5.71 18.20 -20.59
CA ARG A 510 5.38 19.19 -21.64
C ARG A 510 3.89 19.56 -21.74
N PRO A 511 2.94 18.61 -21.86
CA PRO A 511 1.53 18.95 -21.98
C PRO A 511 1.01 19.74 -20.77
N GLN A 512 1.63 19.51 -19.61
CA GLN A 512 1.14 19.97 -18.32
C GLN A 512 1.79 21.26 -17.84
N TRP A 513 3.03 21.54 -18.27
CA TRP A 513 3.86 22.64 -17.76
C TRP A 513 4.46 23.52 -18.85
N GLY A 514 4.24 23.19 -20.12
CA GLY A 514 4.67 23.97 -21.29
C GLY A 514 6.16 24.32 -21.25
N ARG A 515 6.48 25.62 -21.34
CA ARG A 515 7.86 26.13 -21.32
C ARG A 515 8.66 25.77 -20.05
N HIS A 516 7.98 25.41 -18.96
CA HIS A 516 8.63 25.04 -17.69
C HIS A 516 8.88 23.52 -17.55
N ALA A 517 8.54 22.73 -18.57
CA ALA A 517 8.66 21.27 -18.53
C ALA A 517 10.05 20.76 -18.13
N GLN A 518 11.12 21.44 -18.55
CA GLN A 518 12.50 21.08 -18.18
C GLN A 518 12.73 21.20 -16.66
N ALA A 519 12.28 22.30 -16.05
CA ALA A 519 12.43 22.54 -14.62
C ALA A 519 11.62 21.52 -13.81
N VAL A 520 10.42 21.16 -14.29
CA VAL A 520 9.57 20.17 -13.62
C VAL A 520 10.15 18.76 -13.73
N ALA A 521 10.69 18.39 -14.90
CA ALA A 521 11.41 17.12 -15.06
C ALA A 521 12.62 17.03 -14.13
N GLU A 522 13.36 18.13 -13.94
CA GLU A 522 14.44 18.23 -12.96
C GLU A 522 13.94 18.09 -11.51
N ALA A 523 12.82 18.72 -11.16
CA ALA A 523 12.18 18.55 -9.85
C ALA A 523 11.77 17.09 -9.59
N TRP A 524 11.16 16.41 -10.56
CA TRP A 524 10.81 14.99 -10.46
C TRP A 524 12.02 14.07 -10.36
N HIS A 525 13.15 14.45 -10.99
CA HIS A 525 14.40 13.72 -10.82
C HIS A 525 14.91 13.83 -9.36
N HIS A 526 14.89 15.02 -8.76
CA HIS A 526 15.19 15.19 -7.34
C HIS A 526 14.23 14.39 -6.44
N PHE A 527 12.92 14.43 -6.70
CA PHE A 527 11.95 13.64 -5.95
C PHE A 527 12.21 12.14 -6.04
N THR A 528 12.56 11.64 -7.23
CA THR A 528 12.92 10.24 -7.46
C THR A 528 14.13 9.85 -6.58
N ARG A 529 15.22 10.63 -6.63
CA ARG A 529 16.41 10.39 -5.81
C ARG A 529 16.14 10.50 -4.31
N ALA A 530 15.27 11.43 -3.90
CA ALA A 530 14.84 11.52 -2.53
C ALA A 530 14.16 10.22 -2.09
N TYR A 531 13.12 9.82 -2.82
CA TYR A 531 12.25 8.71 -2.43
C TYR A 531 12.94 7.33 -2.48
N GLU A 532 13.96 7.14 -3.32
CA GLU A 532 14.82 5.94 -3.28
C GLU A 532 15.48 5.68 -1.91
N ASN A 533 15.59 6.71 -1.06
CA ASN A 533 16.15 6.59 0.28
C ASN A 533 15.12 6.15 1.33
N TYR A 534 13.84 5.90 0.98
CA TYR A 534 12.86 5.39 1.94
C TYR A 534 13.37 4.10 2.62
N PRO A 535 13.37 3.99 3.97
CA PRO A 535 13.86 2.78 4.64
C PRO A 535 13.04 1.54 4.26
N LEU A 536 13.67 0.53 3.67
CA LEU A 536 13.02 -0.71 3.25
C LEU A 536 12.77 -1.61 4.49
N SER A 537 11.65 -1.35 5.15
CA SER A 537 11.11 -2.10 6.29
C SER A 537 9.57 -2.04 6.28
N ASN A 538 8.93 -3.18 6.53
CA ASN A 538 7.48 -3.25 6.61
C ASN A 538 6.96 -2.41 7.77
N ASP A 539 7.61 -2.49 8.93
CA ASP A 539 7.19 -1.73 10.10
C ASP A 539 7.40 -0.22 9.92
N MET A 540 8.35 0.21 9.08
CA MET A 540 8.48 1.61 8.68
C MET A 540 7.26 2.09 7.86
N GLN A 541 6.72 1.26 6.96
CA GLN A 541 5.49 1.59 6.21
C GLN A 541 4.27 1.66 7.14
N TYR A 542 4.17 0.70 8.05
CA TYR A 542 3.00 0.50 8.90
C TYR A 542 2.95 1.42 10.12
N TYR A 543 4.10 1.81 10.69
CA TYR A 543 4.17 2.55 11.96
C TYR A 543 5.11 3.77 11.91
N GLY A 544 5.82 3.98 10.81
CA GLY A 544 6.82 5.05 10.69
C GLY A 544 6.23 6.46 10.63
N PRO A 545 7.06 7.49 10.90
CA PRO A 545 6.63 8.89 10.97
C PRO A 545 6.39 9.57 9.62
N MET A 546 6.67 8.90 8.50
CA MET A 546 6.55 9.52 7.17
C MET A 546 5.12 9.99 6.86
N GLN A 547 4.09 9.28 7.33
CA GLN A 547 2.70 9.67 7.08
C GLN A 547 2.08 10.47 8.21
N PHE A 548 2.34 10.04 9.45
CA PHE A 548 1.71 10.54 10.67
C PHE A 548 2.53 11.55 11.46
N GLY A 549 3.80 11.75 11.10
CA GLY A 549 4.68 12.71 11.76
C GLY A 549 4.03 14.07 12.01
N PRO A 550 3.29 14.65 11.04
CA PRO A 550 2.65 15.95 11.23
C PRO A 550 1.59 16.05 12.32
N ILE A 551 1.09 14.92 12.87
CA ILE A 551 0.16 14.87 14.02
C ILE A 551 0.79 14.23 15.28
N TRP A 552 2.10 13.98 15.28
CA TRP A 552 2.80 13.24 16.34
C TRP A 552 3.12 14.14 17.56
N PRO A 553 2.64 13.83 18.77
CA PRO A 553 2.72 14.75 19.92
C PRO A 553 4.13 15.04 20.47
N LEU A 554 5.13 14.20 20.19
CA LEU A 554 6.48 14.20 20.78
C LEU A 554 6.49 14.10 22.32
N HIS A 555 7.31 13.20 22.87
CA HIS A 555 7.40 12.99 24.32
C HIS A 555 8.83 13.20 24.82
N LEU A 556 9.07 14.25 25.63
CA LEU A 556 10.39 14.47 26.25
C LEU A 556 10.66 13.47 27.37
N LYS A 557 9.66 13.20 28.22
CA LYS A 557 9.68 12.12 29.21
C LYS A 557 9.49 10.77 28.53
N VAL A 558 9.99 9.69 29.11
CA VAL A 558 9.91 8.35 28.51
C VAL A 558 8.60 7.69 28.93
N GLU A 559 7.64 7.60 28.02
CA GLU A 559 6.32 7.02 28.32
C GLU A 559 6.21 5.55 27.87
N LEU A 560 7.09 5.12 26.95
CA LEU A 560 7.04 3.84 26.23
C LEU A 560 5.67 3.54 25.59
N LEU A 561 4.96 4.58 25.14
CA LEU A 561 3.69 4.44 24.46
C LEU A 561 3.88 3.80 23.07
N PRO A 562 2.98 2.89 22.66
CA PRO A 562 3.04 2.21 21.36
C PRO A 562 2.83 3.18 20.19
N LEU A 563 3.33 2.80 19.02
CA LEU A 563 3.03 3.46 17.75
C LEU A 563 1.65 3.07 17.21
N GLY A 564 0.97 4.05 16.61
CA GLY A 564 -0.30 3.86 15.91
C GLY A 564 -0.10 3.39 14.46
N PRO A 565 -0.85 2.37 13.98
CA PRO A 565 -0.81 1.91 12.59
C PRO A 565 -1.38 2.95 11.61
N THR A 566 -0.70 3.16 10.49
CA THR A 566 -1.01 4.19 9.46
C THR A 566 -2.39 4.08 8.82
N TRP A 567 -3.00 2.90 8.85
CA TRP A 567 -4.22 2.58 8.11
C TRP A 567 -5.45 2.37 9.00
N LYS A 568 -5.35 2.57 10.32
CA LYS A 568 -6.49 2.41 11.23
C LYS A 568 -6.82 3.73 11.95
N PRO A 569 -8.04 4.25 11.79
CA PRO A 569 -8.41 5.57 12.32
C PRO A 569 -8.72 5.56 13.84
N ASP A 570 -8.80 4.38 14.46
CA ASP A 570 -9.26 4.16 15.83
C ASP A 570 -8.12 3.89 16.83
N TYR A 571 -6.88 4.23 16.47
CA TYR A 571 -5.74 4.21 17.38
C TYR A 571 -5.50 5.59 17.98
N PRO A 572 -4.97 5.67 19.22
CA PRO A 572 -4.47 6.93 19.74
C PRO A 572 -3.29 7.43 18.86
N PRO A 573 -2.95 8.73 18.96
CA PRO A 573 -1.73 9.26 18.34
C PRO A 573 -0.49 8.43 18.69
N SER A 574 0.45 8.31 17.76
CA SER A 574 1.68 7.54 17.97
C SER A 574 2.46 8.01 19.19
N GLY A 575 2.89 7.06 20.02
CA GLY A 575 3.68 7.27 21.22
C GLY A 575 5.17 7.47 20.95
N ASP A 576 6.00 7.05 21.90
CA ASP A 576 7.44 7.31 21.92
C ASP A 576 8.31 6.05 21.88
N CYS A 577 7.72 4.86 21.77
CA CYS A 577 8.42 3.64 21.37
C CYS A 577 8.78 3.66 19.87
N ILE A 578 9.55 4.67 19.44
CA ILE A 578 9.92 4.87 18.03
C ILE A 578 10.63 3.65 17.41
N GLY A 579 11.30 2.85 18.25
CA GLY A 579 11.96 1.62 17.85
C GLY A 579 11.03 0.61 17.16
N GLU A 580 9.73 0.62 17.45
CA GLU A 580 8.74 -0.29 16.87
C GLU A 580 8.63 -0.19 15.34
N CYS A 581 9.01 0.94 14.72
CA CYS A 581 8.99 1.10 13.27
C CYS A 581 10.30 0.73 12.57
N LEU A 582 11.37 0.40 13.32
CA LEU A 582 12.70 0.27 12.76
C LEU A 582 12.98 -1.11 12.14
N GLU A 583 12.46 -2.18 12.75
CA GLU A 583 12.57 -3.60 12.35
C GLU A 583 14.00 -4.06 12.06
N ASN A 584 14.52 -3.71 10.88
CA ASN A 584 15.85 -4.05 10.40
C ASN A 584 16.83 -2.87 10.41
N HIS A 585 16.40 -1.62 10.65
CA HIS A 585 17.24 -0.42 10.73
C HIS A 585 17.61 -0.05 12.18
N THR A 586 18.69 0.70 12.37
CA THR A 586 18.90 1.47 13.61
C THR A 586 18.25 2.85 13.51
N LEU A 587 18.06 3.52 14.66
CA LEU A 587 17.49 4.87 14.69
C LEU A 587 18.36 5.88 13.92
N GLU A 588 19.68 5.73 13.98
CA GLU A 588 20.64 6.56 13.24
C GLU A 588 20.56 6.33 11.74
N GLU A 589 20.40 5.08 11.31
CA GLU A 589 20.22 4.75 9.90
C GLU A 589 18.91 5.35 9.36
N ALA A 590 17.81 5.24 10.13
CA ALA A 590 16.52 5.85 9.79
C ALA A 590 16.60 7.38 9.74
N LEU A 591 17.31 8.01 10.69
CA LEU A 591 17.56 9.45 10.67
C LEU A 591 18.38 9.89 9.46
N LEU A 592 19.44 9.15 9.12
CA LEU A 592 20.27 9.47 7.96
C LEU A 592 19.47 9.38 6.66
N LEU A 593 18.68 8.32 6.50
CA LEU A 593 17.83 8.12 5.33
C LEU A 593 16.74 9.20 5.23
N SER A 594 16.03 9.49 6.32
CA SER A 594 15.00 10.55 6.35
C SER A 594 15.57 11.94 6.06
N ARG A 595 16.78 12.27 6.53
CA ARG A 595 17.47 13.52 6.15
C ARG A 595 17.81 13.57 4.67
N ARG A 596 18.23 12.46 4.06
CA ARG A 596 18.48 12.39 2.59
C ARG A 596 17.20 12.61 1.81
N ILE A 597 16.09 11.98 2.23
CA ILE A 597 14.77 12.19 1.62
C ILE A 597 14.39 13.68 1.72
N SER A 598 14.34 14.24 2.93
CA SER A 598 13.93 15.63 3.14
C SER A 598 14.79 16.62 2.38
N SER A 599 16.13 16.52 2.47
CA SER A 599 17.03 17.49 1.82
C SER A 599 16.99 17.42 0.29
N GLU A 600 16.87 16.24 -0.29
CA GLU A 600 16.77 16.07 -1.74
C GLU A 600 15.36 16.44 -2.24
N TRP A 601 14.31 16.15 -1.47
CA TRP A 601 12.95 16.58 -1.78
C TRP A 601 12.83 18.11 -1.78
N ASP A 602 13.39 18.79 -0.77
CA ASP A 602 13.38 20.25 -0.69
C ASP A 602 14.11 20.91 -1.87
N ARG A 603 15.05 20.23 -2.55
CA ARG A 603 15.66 20.73 -3.79
C ARG A 603 14.65 20.77 -4.93
N GLY A 604 13.94 19.67 -5.18
CA GLY A 604 12.89 19.63 -6.19
C GLY A 604 11.72 20.57 -5.86
N LEU A 605 11.35 20.67 -4.58
CA LEU A 605 10.26 21.52 -4.13
C LEU A 605 10.56 23.01 -4.37
N ARG A 606 11.80 23.46 -4.13
CA ARG A 606 12.20 24.85 -4.42
C ARG A 606 11.99 25.19 -5.89
N ILE A 607 12.37 24.30 -6.80
CA ILE A 607 12.15 24.49 -8.24
C ILE A 607 10.66 24.69 -8.52
N LEU A 608 9.79 23.82 -8.00
CA LEU A 608 8.34 23.94 -8.21
C LEU A 608 7.74 25.20 -7.57
N GLN A 609 8.21 25.61 -6.39
CA GLN A 609 7.72 26.80 -5.70
C GLN A 609 8.05 28.08 -6.47
N GLU A 610 9.22 28.16 -7.10
CA GLU A 610 9.61 29.29 -7.96
C GLU A 610 8.68 29.46 -9.17
N LEU A 611 8.06 28.37 -9.63
CA LEU A 611 7.10 28.39 -10.74
C LEU A 611 5.69 28.85 -10.33
N ARG A 612 5.34 28.83 -9.03
CA ARG A 612 3.97 29.11 -8.56
C ARG A 612 3.34 30.40 -9.14
N PRO A 613 4.05 31.55 -9.26
CA PRO A 613 3.48 32.76 -9.83
C PRO A 613 3.02 32.63 -11.29
N ASP A 614 3.63 31.74 -12.07
CA ASP A 614 3.31 31.53 -13.48
C ASP A 614 2.06 30.64 -13.69
N PHE A 615 1.50 30.07 -12.61
CA PHE A 615 0.38 29.12 -12.65
C PHE A 615 -0.81 29.56 -11.77
N LEU A 616 -0.91 30.84 -11.40
CA LEU A 616 -1.98 31.35 -10.52
C LEU A 616 -3.40 31.13 -11.08
N ASP A 617 -3.55 31.05 -12.40
CA ASP A 617 -4.80 30.78 -13.12
C ASP A 617 -4.98 29.30 -13.50
N GLN A 618 -4.09 28.42 -13.04
CA GLN A 618 -4.11 26.98 -13.29
C GLN A 618 -4.23 26.18 -11.99
N PRO A 619 -5.45 26.02 -11.44
CA PRO A 619 -5.68 25.31 -10.18
C PRO A 619 -5.05 23.91 -10.10
N PRO A 620 -5.11 23.04 -11.15
CA PRO A 620 -4.48 21.72 -11.09
C PRO A 620 -2.97 21.76 -10.83
N ARG A 621 -2.26 22.72 -11.43
CA ARG A 621 -0.81 22.91 -11.22
C ARG A 621 -0.47 23.43 -9.83
N LEU A 622 -1.29 24.35 -9.31
CA LEU A 622 -1.14 24.80 -7.92
C LEU A 622 -1.37 23.66 -6.92
N LEU A 623 -2.31 22.75 -7.21
CA LEU A 623 -2.54 21.54 -6.42
C LEU A 623 -1.37 20.55 -6.50
N ASP A 624 -0.73 20.39 -7.67
CA ASP A 624 0.49 19.56 -7.79
C ASP A 624 1.65 20.11 -6.93
N ILE A 625 1.82 21.44 -6.92
CA ILE A 625 2.79 22.12 -6.03
C ILE A 625 2.39 21.94 -4.56
N CYS A 626 1.10 22.04 -4.24
CA CYS A 626 0.56 21.85 -2.89
C CYS A 626 0.87 20.45 -2.34
N VAL A 627 0.59 19.41 -3.13
CA VAL A 627 0.92 18.01 -2.76
C VAL A 627 2.41 17.83 -2.54
N SER A 628 3.25 18.40 -3.41
CA SER A 628 4.71 18.34 -3.27
C SER A 628 5.20 19.05 -2.01
N ALA A 629 4.58 20.17 -1.64
CA ALA A 629 4.89 20.90 -0.40
C ALA A 629 4.47 20.11 0.85
N ALA A 630 3.29 19.48 0.83
CA ALA A 630 2.79 18.66 1.93
C ALA A 630 3.71 17.45 2.21
N LEU A 631 4.19 16.80 1.16
CA LEU A 631 5.21 15.75 1.25
C LEU A 631 6.52 16.27 1.85
N GLY A 632 6.93 17.50 1.49
CA GLY A 632 8.07 18.17 2.12
C GLY A 632 7.89 18.32 3.63
N CYS A 633 6.72 18.76 4.09
CA CYS A 633 6.39 18.85 5.52
C CYS A 633 6.48 17.49 6.22
N GLN A 634 5.93 16.45 5.58
CA GLN A 634 5.95 15.07 6.09
C GLN A 634 7.38 14.53 6.24
N PHE A 635 8.22 14.69 5.23
CA PHE A 635 9.60 14.20 5.25
C PHE A 635 10.48 14.96 6.26
N ARG A 636 10.30 16.28 6.39
CA ARG A 636 10.95 17.07 7.44
C ARG A 636 10.53 16.59 8.83
N SER A 637 9.22 16.39 9.04
CA SER A 637 8.69 15.89 10.30
C SER A 637 9.28 14.53 10.68
N ALA A 638 9.36 13.58 9.74
CA ALA A 638 10.00 12.29 9.97
C ALA A 638 11.46 12.43 10.44
N ALA A 639 12.26 13.28 9.77
CA ALA A 639 13.63 13.53 10.18
C ALA A 639 13.72 14.18 11.57
N HIS A 640 12.84 15.15 11.87
CA HIS A 640 12.76 15.79 13.19
C HIS A 640 12.40 14.80 14.30
N ILE A 641 11.45 13.89 14.06
CA ILE A 641 11.00 12.88 15.03
C ILE A 641 12.13 11.90 15.35
N PHE A 642 12.80 11.36 14.33
CA PHE A 642 13.94 10.47 14.56
C PHE A 642 15.08 11.17 15.28
N GLU A 643 15.38 12.42 14.92
CA GLU A 643 16.41 13.21 15.60
C GLU A 643 16.02 13.50 17.05
N PHE A 644 14.76 13.88 17.30
CA PHE A 644 14.26 14.18 18.64
C PHE A 644 14.43 12.99 19.57
N TYR A 645 14.01 11.78 19.15
CA TYR A 645 14.13 10.60 19.99
C TYR A 645 15.57 10.09 20.12
N LEU A 646 16.42 10.33 19.12
CA LEU A 646 17.85 10.06 19.24
C LEU A 646 18.51 10.98 20.29
N LEU A 647 18.22 12.29 20.23
CA LEU A 647 18.70 13.27 21.20
C LEU A 647 18.13 13.01 22.60
N ARG A 648 16.87 12.58 22.71
CA ARG A 648 16.25 12.19 23.98
C ARG A 648 17.01 11.03 24.62
N ARG A 649 17.39 10.01 23.84
CA ARG A 649 18.22 8.91 24.34
C ARG A 649 19.56 9.41 24.88
N GLU A 650 20.22 10.30 24.15
CA GLU A 650 21.48 10.91 24.62
C GLU A 650 21.28 11.79 25.86
N LEU A 651 20.16 12.50 25.97
CA LEU A 651 19.85 13.34 27.12
C LEU A 651 19.74 12.51 28.41
N TYR A 652 19.05 11.37 28.36
CA TYR A 652 18.83 10.48 29.51
C TYR A 652 20.01 9.53 29.78
N LEU A 653 20.64 8.99 28.74
CA LEU A 653 21.62 7.89 28.86
C LEU A 653 23.06 8.27 28.45
N GLY A 654 23.28 9.47 27.92
CA GLY A 654 24.59 9.94 27.48
C GLY A 654 25.56 10.15 28.66
N HIS A 655 26.79 9.69 28.49
CA HIS A 655 27.89 9.96 29.42
C HIS A 655 28.65 11.21 28.99
N SER A 656 28.89 12.13 29.93
CA SER A 656 29.66 13.37 29.70
C SER A 656 29.14 14.22 28.53
N VAL A 657 27.82 14.23 28.33
CA VAL A 657 27.15 15.04 27.30
C VAL A 657 26.78 16.42 27.82
N ASP A 658 26.78 17.41 26.92
CA ASP A 658 26.21 18.72 27.21
C ASP A 658 24.68 18.65 27.11
N ARG A 659 24.03 18.35 28.24
CA ARG A 659 22.57 18.25 28.34
C ARG A 659 21.87 19.57 27.99
N SER A 660 22.50 20.71 28.25
CA SER A 660 21.92 22.02 27.90
C SER A 660 21.89 22.20 26.38
N ALA A 661 22.96 21.82 25.68
CA ALA A 661 23.00 21.86 24.22
C ALA A 661 22.00 20.87 23.59
N LEU A 662 21.87 19.66 24.16
CA LEU A 662 20.89 18.67 23.70
C LEU A 662 19.45 19.21 23.84
N LEU A 663 19.08 19.75 25.01
CA LEU A 663 17.76 20.36 25.23
C LEU A 663 17.52 21.54 24.27
N ALA A 664 18.50 22.42 24.07
CA ALA A 664 18.38 23.54 23.14
C ALA A 664 18.13 23.07 21.68
N ARG A 665 18.81 22.00 21.25
CA ARG A 665 18.58 21.40 19.93
C ARG A 665 17.20 20.76 19.84
N MET A 666 16.78 20.00 20.85
CA MET A 666 15.44 19.40 20.88
C MET A 666 14.34 20.46 20.89
N ARG A 667 14.52 21.57 21.62
CA ARG A 667 13.61 22.73 21.62
C ARG A 667 13.48 23.33 20.22
N THR A 668 14.60 23.45 19.51
CA THR A 668 14.62 23.93 18.12
C THR A 668 13.80 23.02 17.20
N LEU A 669 13.88 21.69 17.39
CA LEU A 669 13.05 20.74 16.63
C LEU A 669 11.56 20.89 16.93
N VAL A 670 11.19 21.07 18.21
CA VAL A 670 9.77 21.27 18.59
C VAL A 670 9.22 22.56 17.97
N LEU A 671 9.98 23.66 18.00
CA LEU A 671 9.59 24.91 17.34
C LEU A 671 9.46 24.77 15.83
N ALA A 672 10.38 24.02 15.20
CA ALA A 672 10.30 23.71 13.78
C ALA A 672 9.05 22.87 13.45
N GLU A 673 8.68 21.91 14.31
CA GLU A 673 7.46 21.11 14.14
C GLU A 673 6.17 21.91 14.34
N ILE A 674 6.15 22.91 15.24
CA ILE A 674 5.02 23.85 15.35
C ILE A 674 4.84 24.62 14.04
N ALA A 675 5.93 25.12 13.45
CA ALA A 675 5.86 25.82 12.17
C ALA A 675 5.42 24.88 11.04
N ASN A 676 5.95 23.65 11.01
CA ASN A 676 5.63 22.62 10.02
C ASN A 676 4.14 22.21 10.06
N SER A 677 3.56 22.06 11.25
CA SER A 677 2.13 21.81 11.41
C SER A 677 1.27 22.99 10.93
N GLY A 678 1.72 24.22 11.14
CA GLY A 678 1.04 25.42 10.63
C GLY A 678 1.07 25.52 9.11
N GLU A 679 2.22 25.25 8.49
CA GLU A 679 2.36 25.19 7.04
C GLU A 679 1.44 24.13 6.43
N LEU A 680 1.46 22.90 6.98
CA LEU A 680 0.61 21.82 6.49
C LEU A 680 -0.89 22.12 6.68
N ALA A 681 -1.27 22.84 7.74
CA ALA A 681 -2.66 23.24 7.97
C ALA A 681 -3.17 24.18 6.87
N GLU A 682 -2.34 25.13 6.41
CA GLU A 682 -2.64 26.00 5.27
C GLU A 682 -2.74 25.20 3.96
N LEU A 683 -1.87 24.22 3.74
CA LEU A 683 -1.95 23.34 2.57
C LEU A 683 -3.24 22.50 2.57
N CYS A 684 -3.65 21.96 3.73
CA CYS A 684 -4.94 21.25 3.87
C CYS A 684 -6.16 22.13 3.55
N ARG A 685 -6.09 23.43 3.83
CA ARG A 685 -7.16 24.37 3.42
C ARG A 685 -7.24 24.55 1.91
N GLN A 686 -6.11 24.43 1.21
CA GLN A 686 -6.03 24.56 -0.25
C GLN A 686 -6.38 23.25 -0.97
N ASP A 687 -6.11 22.10 -0.37
CA ASP A 687 -6.31 20.79 -0.99
C ASP A 687 -6.97 19.80 -0.02
N SER A 688 -8.26 19.55 -0.24
CA SER A 688 -9.09 18.65 0.58
C SER A 688 -8.70 17.17 0.53
N ARG A 689 -7.82 16.79 -0.42
CA ARG A 689 -7.32 15.41 -0.57
C ARG A 689 -6.23 15.10 0.46
N LEU A 690 -5.50 16.11 0.92
CA LEU A 690 -4.40 15.94 1.86
C LEU A 690 -4.90 15.40 3.19
N GLY A 691 -4.23 14.36 3.68
CA GLY A 691 -4.58 13.66 4.91
C GLY A 691 -5.49 12.45 4.71
N PHE A 692 -6.23 12.36 3.59
CA PHE A 692 -7.14 11.24 3.34
C PHE A 692 -6.37 9.94 3.09
N HIS A 693 -6.65 8.90 3.89
CA HIS A 693 -6.09 7.57 3.70
C HIS A 693 -7.22 6.60 3.31
N SER A 694 -7.17 6.08 2.09
CA SER A 694 -8.22 5.22 1.52
C SER A 694 -8.56 3.99 2.35
N GLU A 695 -7.54 3.32 2.89
CA GLU A 695 -7.73 2.16 3.77
C GLU A 695 -8.38 2.47 5.11
N ALA A 696 -8.04 3.61 5.69
CA ALA A 696 -8.64 4.07 6.94
C ALA A 696 -10.04 4.67 6.72
N GLU A 697 -10.40 4.95 5.46
CA GLU A 697 -11.64 5.61 5.06
C GLU A 697 -11.84 6.95 5.80
N ALA A 698 -10.74 7.66 6.12
CA ALA A 698 -10.72 8.87 6.92
C ALA A 698 -9.45 9.72 6.70
N HIS A 699 -9.54 11.02 6.97
CA HIS A 699 -8.39 11.91 7.06
C HIS A 699 -7.57 11.63 8.33
N GLN A 700 -6.35 11.17 8.15
CA GLN A 700 -5.40 10.92 9.23
C GLN A 700 -4.90 12.22 9.86
N TYR A 701 -4.64 13.24 9.04
CA TYR A 701 -4.42 14.62 9.47
C TYR A 701 -5.38 15.55 8.74
N CYS A 702 -5.71 16.67 9.37
CA CYS A 702 -6.53 17.74 8.82
C CYS A 702 -6.20 19.02 9.60
N GLU A 703 -6.70 20.17 9.15
CA GLU A 703 -6.43 21.46 9.79
C GLU A 703 -6.65 21.42 11.31
N SER A 704 -7.80 20.94 11.79
CA SER A 704 -8.10 20.92 13.22
C SER A 704 -7.12 20.08 14.04
N ARG A 705 -6.69 18.92 13.52
CA ARG A 705 -5.67 18.06 14.16
C ARG A 705 -4.29 18.69 14.15
N LEU A 706 -3.94 19.43 13.10
CA LEU A 706 -2.66 20.11 12.99
C LEU A 706 -2.58 21.28 13.97
N LEU A 707 -3.64 22.08 14.10
CA LEU A 707 -3.75 23.14 15.10
C LEU A 707 -3.71 22.59 16.53
N TRP A 708 -4.45 21.50 16.79
CA TRP A 708 -4.38 20.78 18.07
C TRP A 708 -2.95 20.34 18.43
N ARG A 709 -2.20 19.82 17.44
CA ARG A 709 -0.80 19.45 17.68
C ARG A 709 0.06 20.67 18.01
N GLN A 710 -0.14 21.81 17.37
CA GLN A 710 0.61 23.02 17.70
C GLN A 710 0.43 23.41 19.17
N GLU A 711 -0.80 23.34 19.69
CA GLU A 711 -1.09 23.57 21.11
C GLU A 711 -0.39 22.55 22.01
N LEU A 712 -0.39 21.27 21.64
CA LEU A 712 0.33 20.23 22.40
C LEU A 712 1.84 20.44 22.43
N LEU A 713 2.45 20.77 21.29
CA LEU A 713 3.88 21.05 21.20
C LEU A 713 4.26 22.31 21.97
N GLN A 714 3.38 23.32 21.99
CA GLN A 714 3.56 24.51 22.83
C GLN A 714 3.48 24.14 24.32
N GLN A 715 2.51 23.29 24.71
CA GLN A 715 2.44 22.77 26.08
C GLN A 715 3.71 22.00 26.47
N LEU A 716 4.24 21.17 25.57
CA LEU A 716 5.49 20.43 25.78
C LEU A 716 6.66 21.37 26.10
N LEU A 717 6.76 22.50 25.38
CA LEU A 717 7.77 23.54 25.62
C LEU A 717 7.59 24.23 26.98
N ASP A 718 6.35 24.54 27.33
CA ASP A 718 6.03 25.32 28.52
C ASP A 718 6.08 24.50 29.82
N THR A 719 5.91 23.17 29.73
CA THR A 719 5.91 22.29 30.91
C THR A 719 7.14 21.39 31.00
N ASP A 720 7.31 20.46 30.06
CA ASP A 720 8.30 19.39 30.22
C ASP A 720 9.70 19.88 29.94
N PHE A 721 9.87 20.72 28.90
CA PHE A 721 11.15 21.37 28.62
C PHE A 721 11.57 22.30 29.77
N ALA A 722 10.66 23.14 30.27
CA ALA A 722 10.96 24.02 31.40
C ALA A 722 11.43 23.23 32.63
N ALA A 723 10.77 22.11 32.95
CA ALA A 723 11.16 21.23 34.05
C ALA A 723 12.52 20.57 33.81
N ALA A 724 12.80 20.10 32.59
CA ALA A 724 14.07 19.47 32.25
C ALA A 724 15.24 20.48 32.24
N GLU A 725 15.04 21.68 31.71
CA GLU A 725 16.02 22.77 31.72
C GLU A 725 16.37 23.17 33.16
N GLN A 726 15.36 23.30 34.04
CA GLN A 726 15.58 23.54 35.46
C GLN A 726 16.39 22.42 36.12
N ALA A 727 16.05 21.16 35.86
CA ALA A 727 16.78 20.01 36.40
C ALA A 727 18.25 20.00 35.93
N VAL A 728 18.50 20.27 34.64
CA VAL A 728 19.86 20.37 34.09
C VAL A 728 20.65 21.51 34.73
N ALA A 729 20.04 22.71 34.87
CA ALA A 729 20.69 23.86 35.50
C ALA A 729 21.05 23.61 36.98
N GLN A 730 20.27 22.79 37.67
CA GLN A 730 20.48 22.42 39.07
C GLN A 730 21.32 21.15 39.24
N ASN A 731 21.77 20.53 38.14
CA ASN A 731 22.40 19.21 38.13
C ASN A 731 21.60 18.13 38.90
N ALA A 732 20.27 18.21 38.80
CA ALA A 732 19.32 17.28 39.40
C ALA A 732 18.93 16.17 38.38
N PRO A 733 18.34 15.04 38.85
CA PRO A 733 17.78 14.03 37.96
C PRO A 733 16.73 14.64 37.01
N LEU A 734 16.72 14.18 35.76
CA LEU A 734 15.72 14.59 34.77
C LEU A 734 14.32 14.13 35.21
N PRO A 735 13.27 14.87 34.83
CA PRO A 735 11.90 14.49 35.17
C PRO A 735 11.54 13.15 34.55
N GLN A 736 10.88 12.29 35.34
CA GLN A 736 10.39 10.99 34.90
C GLN A 736 8.90 11.07 34.54
N SER A 737 8.46 10.23 33.59
CA SER A 737 7.04 10.06 33.29
C SER A 737 6.27 9.38 34.43
N ASP A 738 4.94 9.40 34.34
CA ASP A 738 4.08 8.62 35.23
C ASP A 738 4.32 7.11 35.04
N PHE A 739 4.55 6.67 33.80
CA PHE A 739 4.93 5.28 33.52
C PHE A 739 6.24 4.90 34.22
N GLU A 740 7.30 5.68 34.06
CA GLU A 740 8.62 5.38 34.65
C GLU A 740 8.60 5.29 36.17
N GLN A 741 7.80 6.15 36.82
CA GLN A 741 7.66 6.18 38.28
C GLN A 741 6.89 4.97 38.83
N ASN A 742 5.93 4.46 38.06
CA ASN A 742 5.01 3.41 38.49
C ASN A 742 5.30 2.03 37.87
N ALA A 743 6.24 1.95 36.91
CA ALA A 743 6.62 0.72 36.23
C ALA A 743 7.10 -0.33 37.26
N PRO A 744 6.47 -1.52 37.33
CA PRO A 744 6.89 -2.57 38.24
C PRO A 744 8.34 -2.97 37.99
N THR A 745 9.10 -3.20 39.05
CA THR A 745 10.53 -3.46 38.97
C THR A 745 10.86 -4.93 39.24
N TYR A 746 11.82 -5.48 38.50
CA TYR A 746 12.47 -6.75 38.81
C TYR A 746 13.99 -6.53 38.95
N ALA A 747 14.55 -6.93 40.09
CA ALA A 747 15.99 -6.88 40.31
C ALA A 747 16.65 -8.11 39.69
N LEU A 748 17.58 -7.91 38.75
CA LEU A 748 18.35 -8.98 38.14
C LEU A 748 19.06 -9.80 39.23
N ASN A 749 19.14 -11.11 39.04
CA ASN A 749 19.72 -12.05 40.00
C ASN A 749 18.95 -12.17 41.35
N SER A 750 17.73 -11.64 41.47
CA SER A 750 16.94 -11.71 42.71
C SER A 750 16.28 -13.05 42.98
N GLY A 751 16.39 -14.03 42.06
CA GLY A 751 15.78 -15.35 42.18
C GLY A 751 14.45 -15.50 41.45
N TRP A 752 13.72 -16.57 41.78
CA TRP A 752 12.46 -16.97 41.12
C TRP A 752 11.28 -16.09 41.53
N VAL A 753 10.43 -15.78 40.54
CA VAL A 753 9.10 -15.21 40.69
C VAL A 753 8.09 -16.32 40.41
N ASP A 754 7.31 -16.68 41.43
CA ASP A 754 6.31 -17.74 41.34
C ASP A 754 4.94 -17.19 40.92
N GLY A 755 4.29 -17.87 39.97
CA GLY A 755 2.88 -17.75 39.63
C GLY A 755 2.20 -19.12 39.65
N ASP A 756 0.90 -19.16 39.35
CA ASP A 756 0.07 -20.37 39.57
C ASP A 756 0.54 -21.61 38.78
N THR A 757 0.91 -21.40 37.51
CA THR A 757 1.31 -22.50 36.60
C THR A 757 2.66 -22.26 35.93
N LEU A 758 3.32 -21.15 36.27
CA LEU A 758 4.57 -20.68 35.70
C LEU A 758 5.39 -20.03 36.80
N ARG A 759 6.69 -20.28 36.84
CA ARG A 759 7.65 -19.42 37.53
C ARG A 759 8.78 -19.04 36.60
N TRP A 760 9.40 -17.89 36.85
CA TRP A 760 10.47 -17.38 36.00
C TRP A 760 11.52 -16.59 36.78
N ARG A 761 12.69 -16.40 36.20
CA ARG A 761 13.75 -15.50 36.70
C ARG A 761 14.57 -14.93 35.56
N ILE A 762 15.20 -13.78 35.81
CA ILE A 762 16.14 -13.16 34.88
C ILE A 762 17.45 -12.90 35.61
N ASP A 763 18.51 -13.52 35.13
CA ASP A 763 19.86 -13.37 35.67
C ASP A 763 20.73 -12.57 34.71
N ARG A 764 21.74 -11.90 35.26
CA ARG A 764 22.82 -11.25 34.50
C ARG A 764 24.16 -11.81 34.94
N ASN A 765 24.91 -12.38 34.00
CA ASN A 765 26.22 -12.98 34.26
C ASN A 765 27.35 -11.92 34.24
N ASP A 766 28.58 -12.36 34.52
CA ASP A 766 29.77 -11.50 34.53
C ASP A 766 30.07 -10.88 33.15
N GLU A 767 29.69 -11.57 32.06
CA GLU A 767 29.81 -11.09 30.67
C GLU A 767 28.69 -10.12 30.26
N GLN A 768 27.82 -9.75 31.21
CA GLN A 768 26.65 -8.90 31.04
C GLN A 768 25.53 -9.50 30.17
N ASP A 769 25.59 -10.80 29.89
CA ASP A 769 24.52 -11.49 29.18
C ASP A 769 23.28 -11.64 30.06
N LEU A 770 22.11 -11.68 29.44
CA LEU A 770 20.86 -11.98 30.12
C LEU A 770 20.52 -13.47 29.98
N LEU A 771 20.18 -14.10 31.10
CA LEU A 771 19.69 -15.47 31.16
C LEU A 771 18.26 -15.44 31.68
N VAL A 772 17.30 -15.75 30.81
CA VAL A 772 15.88 -15.81 31.17
C VAL A 772 15.48 -17.28 31.34
N ARG A 773 14.96 -17.64 32.51
CA ARG A 773 14.57 -19.03 32.83
C ARG A 773 13.10 -19.11 33.19
N PHE A 774 12.45 -20.15 32.71
CA PHE A 774 11.05 -20.46 32.98
C PHE A 774 10.89 -21.92 33.40
N GLU A 775 9.98 -22.18 34.33
CA GLU A 775 9.46 -23.50 34.64
C GLU A 775 7.93 -23.44 34.65
N ALA A 776 7.29 -24.27 33.85
CA ALA A 776 5.86 -24.22 33.57
C ALA A 776 5.22 -25.61 33.77
N ARG A 777 4.06 -25.65 34.43
CA ARG A 777 3.24 -26.88 34.50
C ARG A 777 2.65 -27.20 33.15
N ASN A 778 2.57 -28.48 32.83
CA ASN A 778 1.86 -28.96 31.66
C ASN A 778 0.35 -28.74 31.84
N LEU A 779 -0.26 -28.01 30.91
CA LEU A 779 -1.71 -27.82 30.85
C LEU A 779 -2.29 -28.65 29.69
N PRO A 780 -3.56 -29.10 29.77
CA PRO A 780 -4.17 -30.03 28.83
C PRO A 780 -4.61 -29.37 27.51
N TYR A 781 -3.73 -28.58 26.91
CA TYR A 781 -3.97 -27.84 25.69
C TYR A 781 -2.84 -28.06 24.67
N SER A 782 -3.16 -27.93 23.39
CA SER A 782 -2.22 -28.17 22.29
C SER A 782 -1.27 -27.00 22.05
N ASN A 783 -1.74 -25.76 22.23
CA ASN A 783 -0.94 -24.55 22.13
C ASN A 783 -0.54 -24.06 23.52
N ASP A 784 0.76 -23.90 23.75
CA ASP A 784 1.35 -23.37 24.98
C ASP A 784 2.63 -22.64 24.57
N VAL A 785 2.59 -21.30 24.65
CA VAL A 785 3.67 -20.43 24.15
C VAL A 785 4.06 -19.44 25.24
N LEU A 786 5.37 -19.37 25.51
CA LEU A 786 6.00 -18.30 26.28
C LEU A 786 6.52 -17.23 25.32
N THR A 787 6.24 -15.97 25.62
CA THR A 787 6.75 -14.82 24.88
C THR A 787 7.54 -13.92 25.81
N VAL A 788 8.76 -13.56 25.38
CA VAL A 788 9.64 -12.62 26.06
C VAL A 788 9.83 -11.41 25.17
N CYS A 789 9.35 -10.26 25.62
CA CYS A 789 9.51 -8.98 24.94
C CYS A 789 10.51 -8.10 25.70
N LEU A 790 11.60 -7.66 25.05
CA LEU A 790 12.64 -6.83 25.68
C LEU A 790 12.82 -5.50 24.95
N LEU A 791 13.02 -4.42 25.73
CA LEU A 791 13.21 -3.06 25.23
C LEU A 791 14.35 -2.32 25.91
N ASP A 792 14.99 -1.41 25.16
CA ASP A 792 15.91 -0.44 25.70
C ASP A 792 15.19 0.58 26.60
N ALA A 793 15.96 1.34 27.39
CA ALA A 793 15.42 2.28 28.36
C ALA A 793 14.58 3.41 27.75
N THR A 794 14.67 3.65 26.45
CA THR A 794 14.05 4.82 25.79
C THR A 794 13.17 4.46 24.60
N GLY A 795 12.91 3.17 24.38
CA GLY A 795 12.08 2.67 23.27
C GLY A 795 12.63 3.02 21.89
N THR A 796 13.95 3.08 21.74
CA THR A 796 14.63 3.51 20.49
C THR A 796 15.18 2.35 19.66
N CYS A 797 15.11 1.13 20.18
CA CYS A 797 15.47 -0.09 19.47
C CYS A 797 14.22 -0.89 19.11
N PHE A 798 14.27 -1.63 18.01
CA PHE A 798 13.20 -2.57 17.70
C PHE A 798 13.09 -3.60 18.83
N PRO A 799 11.88 -3.84 19.38
CA PRO A 799 11.70 -4.75 20.49
C PRO A 799 12.12 -6.17 20.11
N TRP A 800 12.82 -6.85 21.01
CA TRP A 800 13.10 -8.27 20.85
C TRP A 800 11.87 -9.04 21.30
N ILE A 801 11.16 -9.69 20.38
CA ILE A 801 9.95 -10.47 20.67
C ILE A 801 10.25 -11.94 20.42
N ILE A 802 10.59 -12.69 21.46
CA ILE A 802 11.02 -14.09 21.35
C ILE A 802 9.89 -15.01 21.77
N ASN A 803 9.48 -15.91 20.88
CA ASN A 803 8.42 -16.88 21.16
C ASN A 803 9.03 -18.28 21.36
N VAL A 804 8.75 -18.89 22.51
CA VAL A 804 9.21 -20.22 22.89
C VAL A 804 7.98 -21.11 23.08
N PRO A 805 7.62 -21.93 22.06
CA PRO A 805 6.53 -22.87 22.21
C PRO A 805 6.97 -24.06 23.09
N ARG A 806 6.02 -24.68 23.81
CA ARG A 806 6.23 -25.97 24.49
C ARG A 806 6.58 -27.09 23.51
N GLN A 807 6.20 -26.99 22.25
CA GLN A 807 6.59 -27.99 21.26
C GLN A 807 6.93 -27.28 19.95
N GLY A 808 8.07 -27.65 19.37
CA GLY A 808 8.61 -27.05 18.14
C GLY A 808 9.73 -26.05 18.39
N GLU A 809 10.15 -25.39 17.31
CA GLU A 809 11.28 -24.47 17.34
C GLU A 809 10.87 -23.07 17.85
N PRO A 810 11.71 -22.44 18.70
CA PRO A 810 11.57 -21.04 19.05
C PRO A 810 11.63 -20.13 17.81
N ARG A 811 10.92 -19.00 17.86
CA ARG A 811 10.80 -18.06 16.73
C ARG A 811 11.30 -16.67 17.10
N GLN A 812 11.68 -15.90 16.07
CA GLN A 812 12.14 -14.51 16.18
C GLN A 812 13.43 -14.35 17.01
N LEU A 813 14.29 -15.38 16.96
CA LEU A 813 15.60 -15.36 17.61
C LEU A 813 16.63 -14.60 16.78
N HIS A 814 17.49 -13.84 17.45
CA HIS A 814 18.76 -13.44 16.84
C HIS A 814 19.62 -14.68 16.56
N PRO A 815 20.49 -14.67 15.54
CA PRO A 815 21.51 -15.71 15.34
C PRO A 815 22.48 -15.93 16.50
N LEU A 816 22.54 -15.00 17.47
CA LEU A 816 23.39 -15.12 18.67
C LEU A 816 22.61 -15.53 19.93
N ALA A 817 21.28 -15.55 19.88
CA ALA A 817 20.46 -15.97 21.02
C ALA A 817 20.31 -17.49 21.02
N GLU A 818 20.41 -18.12 22.19
CA GLU A 818 20.20 -19.56 22.36
C GLU A 818 18.97 -19.85 23.22
N VAL A 819 18.22 -20.89 22.87
CA VAL A 819 17.12 -21.41 23.70
C VAL A 819 17.34 -22.89 23.94
N ARG A 820 17.20 -23.33 25.19
CA ARG A 820 17.17 -24.74 25.57
C ARG A 820 15.86 -25.05 26.27
N THR A 821 15.08 -25.95 25.68
CA THR A 821 13.84 -26.44 26.29
C THR A 821 14.02 -27.84 26.86
N SER A 822 13.47 -28.12 28.04
CA SER A 822 13.44 -29.46 28.62
C SER A 822 12.02 -29.86 29.03
N TYR A 823 11.70 -31.15 28.92
CA TYR A 823 10.35 -31.68 29.11
C TYR A 823 10.34 -32.80 30.15
N GLN A 824 9.35 -32.76 31.02
CA GLN A 824 9.00 -33.79 31.98
C GLN A 824 7.50 -34.09 31.88
N ASP A 825 7.04 -35.16 32.53
CA ASP A 825 5.64 -35.62 32.41
C ASP A 825 4.63 -34.52 32.83
N ASP A 826 4.92 -33.80 33.92
CA ASP A 826 4.01 -32.80 34.49
C ASP A 826 4.48 -31.33 34.28
N SER A 827 5.65 -31.11 33.69
CA SER A 827 6.21 -29.77 33.52
C SER A 827 7.17 -29.66 32.33
N TRP A 828 7.48 -28.43 31.96
CA TRP A 828 8.53 -28.11 31.01
C TRP A 828 9.28 -26.85 31.44
N SER A 829 10.50 -26.69 30.95
CA SER A 829 11.32 -25.51 31.21
C SER A 829 11.95 -24.96 29.94
N ALA A 830 12.26 -23.68 29.98
CA ALA A 830 13.00 -22.99 28.93
C ALA A 830 14.11 -22.12 29.55
N GLU A 831 15.33 -22.23 29.05
CA GLU A 831 16.44 -21.34 29.34
C GLU A 831 16.80 -20.59 28.06
N LEU A 832 16.68 -19.27 28.10
CA LEU A 832 17.00 -18.35 27.00
C LEU A 832 18.26 -17.58 27.38
N HIS A 833 19.32 -17.72 26.59
CA HIS A 833 20.58 -16.98 26.73
C HIS A 833 20.66 -15.89 25.66
N LEU A 834 20.79 -14.65 26.12
CA LEU A 834 20.86 -13.45 25.31
C LEU A 834 22.22 -12.77 25.53
N PRO A 835 23.20 -12.98 24.64
CA PRO A 835 24.53 -12.41 24.81
C PRO A 835 24.51 -10.88 24.76
N SER A 836 25.39 -10.25 25.54
CA SER A 836 25.53 -8.78 25.57
C SER A 836 25.96 -8.18 24.23
N LEU A 837 26.49 -9.01 23.33
CA LEU A 837 26.80 -8.64 21.96
C LEU A 837 25.56 -8.25 21.14
N LEU A 838 24.36 -8.73 21.51
CA LEU A 838 23.09 -8.37 20.84
C LEU A 838 22.81 -6.87 20.85
N TRP A 839 23.24 -6.17 21.90
CA TRP A 839 23.16 -4.71 22.03
C TRP A 839 24.56 -4.07 21.97
N ASN A 840 25.52 -4.73 21.31
CA ASN A 840 26.90 -4.28 21.16
C ASN A 840 27.60 -3.88 22.47
N ARG A 841 27.15 -4.42 23.61
CA ARG A 841 27.60 -4.00 24.95
C ARG A 841 27.45 -2.50 25.21
N ASP A 842 26.56 -1.83 24.48
CA ASP A 842 26.24 -0.42 24.67
C ASP A 842 25.08 -0.28 25.65
N ARG A 843 25.33 0.41 26.77
CA ARG A 843 24.35 0.67 27.83
C ARG A 843 23.15 1.47 27.37
N LYS A 844 23.25 2.22 26.27
CA LYS A 844 22.15 3.05 25.76
C LYS A 844 21.06 2.24 25.08
N ILE A 845 21.42 1.07 24.56
CA ILE A 845 20.52 0.19 23.77
C ILE A 845 20.38 -1.20 24.41
N GLU A 846 20.94 -1.39 25.61
CA GLU A 846 20.76 -2.62 26.35
C GLU A 846 19.31 -2.77 26.83
N PRO A 847 18.78 -4.00 26.93
CA PRO A 847 17.47 -4.24 27.51
C PRO A 847 17.37 -3.72 28.96
N ARG A 848 16.38 -2.86 29.20
CA ARG A 848 16.03 -2.28 30.50
C ARG A 848 14.57 -2.47 30.90
N TYR A 849 13.74 -2.88 29.95
CA TYR A 849 12.35 -3.23 30.18
C TYR A 849 12.04 -4.62 29.63
N VAL A 850 11.16 -5.35 30.32
CA VAL A 850 10.68 -6.66 29.88
C VAL A 850 9.17 -6.79 30.06
N TYR A 851 8.52 -7.42 29.09
CA TYR A 851 7.17 -7.94 29.21
C TYR A 851 7.21 -9.45 28.96
N LEU A 852 6.74 -10.21 29.95
CA LEU A 852 6.69 -11.66 29.90
C LEU A 852 5.23 -12.10 29.77
N HIS A 853 4.97 -13.04 28.88
CA HIS A 853 3.63 -13.51 28.61
C HIS A 853 3.64 -15.03 28.43
N ARG A 854 2.59 -15.70 28.88
CA ARG A 854 2.30 -17.10 28.51
C ARG A 854 0.87 -17.21 28.04
N THR A 855 0.63 -17.84 26.90
CA THR A 855 -0.72 -18.16 26.44
C THR A 855 -0.88 -19.65 26.21
N VAL A 856 -1.98 -20.20 26.73
CA VAL A 856 -2.30 -21.62 26.62
C VAL A 856 -3.73 -21.78 26.10
N SER A 857 -3.89 -22.50 24.99
CA SER A 857 -5.17 -22.65 24.30
C SER A 857 -5.29 -23.91 23.43
N SER A 858 -6.53 -24.29 23.12
CA SER A 858 -6.81 -25.19 22.00
C SER A 858 -6.80 -24.36 20.71
N HIS A 859 -5.74 -24.47 19.89
CA HIS A 859 -5.51 -23.78 18.61
C HIS A 859 -6.08 -22.35 18.44
N ASP A 860 -5.21 -21.34 18.46
CA ASP A 860 -5.49 -19.95 18.07
C ASP A 860 -6.79 -19.35 18.62
N ASN A 861 -7.12 -19.68 19.87
CA ASN A 861 -8.24 -19.08 20.58
C ASN A 861 -7.89 -17.62 20.98
N PRO A 862 -8.65 -16.61 20.53
CA PRO A 862 -8.41 -15.20 20.89
C PRO A 862 -8.65 -14.92 22.39
N ASN A 863 -9.39 -15.79 23.08
CA ASN A 863 -9.62 -15.75 24.52
C ASN A 863 -9.05 -17.03 25.15
N PRO A 864 -7.73 -17.11 25.34
CA PRO A 864 -7.10 -18.33 25.82
C PRO A 864 -7.64 -18.70 27.21
N PRO A 865 -7.94 -19.99 27.47
CA PRO A 865 -8.40 -20.46 28.78
C PRO A 865 -7.42 -20.17 29.92
N TYR A 866 -6.14 -19.97 29.58
CA TYR A 866 -5.14 -19.48 30.52
C TYR A 866 -4.22 -18.48 29.83
N HIS A 867 -3.97 -17.37 30.51
CA HIS A 867 -2.90 -16.44 30.19
C HIS A 867 -2.17 -16.01 31.46
N TYR A 868 -0.90 -15.67 31.30
CA TYR A 868 -0.08 -15.03 32.31
C TYR A 868 0.61 -13.83 31.67
N ASP A 869 0.72 -12.75 32.41
CA ASP A 869 1.44 -11.55 32.04
C ASP A 869 2.22 -11.00 33.23
N TRP A 870 3.48 -10.62 32.98
CA TRP A 870 4.28 -9.82 33.90
C TRP A 870 4.87 -8.62 33.18
N PRO A 871 4.67 -7.40 33.71
CA PRO A 871 3.76 -7.06 34.81
C PRO A 871 2.28 -7.41 34.55
N PRO A 872 1.46 -7.61 35.61
CA PRO A 872 0.04 -7.87 35.45
C PRO A 872 -0.71 -6.61 35.00
N HIS A 873 -1.58 -6.73 33.99
CA HIS A 873 -2.38 -5.64 33.46
C HIS A 873 -3.88 -5.97 33.41
N PRO A 874 -4.76 -4.96 33.50
CA PRO A 874 -6.21 -5.18 33.48
C PRO A 874 -6.75 -5.61 32.11
N SER A 875 -5.99 -5.39 31.04
CA SER A 875 -6.38 -5.77 29.68
C SER A 875 -5.18 -6.24 28.88
N PHE A 876 -5.44 -7.15 27.94
CA PHE A 876 -4.43 -7.68 27.04
C PHE A 876 -3.93 -6.61 26.05
N PRO A 877 -2.65 -6.65 25.61
CA PRO A 877 -2.14 -5.75 24.59
C PRO A 877 -3.01 -5.75 23.34
N ARG A 878 -3.30 -4.57 22.79
CA ARG A 878 -4.04 -4.46 21.55
C ARG A 878 -3.23 -5.11 20.42
N ILE A 879 -3.87 -6.02 19.69
CA ILE A 879 -3.28 -6.76 18.57
C ILE A 879 -2.86 -5.79 17.45
N ARG A 880 -1.59 -5.84 17.06
CA ARG A 880 -0.97 -5.03 16.00
C ARG A 880 -0.28 -5.93 14.97
N LEU A 881 -0.13 -5.44 13.74
CA LEU A 881 0.55 -6.16 12.64
C LEU A 881 2.06 -6.25 12.94
N ASN A 882 2.66 -7.43 12.81
CA ASN A 882 4.08 -7.77 13.05
C ASN A 882 4.59 -7.65 14.51
N ILE A 883 4.13 -6.66 15.29
CA ILE A 883 4.47 -6.46 16.72
C ILE A 883 3.35 -6.96 17.64
N TYR A 884 2.89 -8.18 17.38
CA TYR A 884 1.79 -8.84 18.08
C TYR A 884 2.09 -9.02 19.59
N LEU A 885 1.06 -8.95 20.45
CA LEU A 885 1.12 -9.27 21.90
C LEU A 885 2.06 -8.39 22.73
N TYR A 886 2.32 -7.17 22.29
CA TYR A 886 3.30 -6.32 22.93
C TYR A 886 2.86 -4.85 22.94
N GLN A 887 3.08 -4.18 24.08
CA GLN A 887 2.87 -2.76 24.28
C GLN A 887 3.94 -2.24 25.28
N GLY A 888 4.69 -1.20 24.92
CA GLY A 888 5.86 -0.79 25.72
C GLY A 888 5.56 -0.32 27.13
N ASN A 889 4.48 0.44 27.29
CA ASN A 889 4.00 0.90 28.59
C ASN A 889 3.36 -0.22 29.43
N TYR A 890 3.37 -1.47 28.95
CA TYR A 890 3.02 -2.66 29.73
C TYR A 890 4.26 -3.38 30.29
N CYS A 891 5.48 -2.93 30.00
CA CYS A 891 6.70 -3.57 30.48
C CYS A 891 7.05 -3.20 31.93
N GLY A 892 7.75 -4.11 32.60
CA GLY A 892 8.40 -3.88 33.89
C GLY A 892 9.87 -3.51 33.71
N ARG A 893 10.42 -2.74 34.65
CA ARG A 893 11.80 -2.25 34.63
C ARG A 893 12.77 -3.28 35.24
N LEU A 894 13.88 -3.53 34.56
CA LEU A 894 14.99 -4.34 35.06
C LEU A 894 15.99 -3.47 35.84
N LEU A 895 16.26 -3.85 37.09
CA LEU A 895 17.24 -3.19 37.95
C LEU A 895 18.48 -4.09 38.10
N GLY A 896 19.66 -3.59 37.72
CA GLY A 896 20.91 -4.34 37.81
C GLY A 896 22.00 -3.78 36.92
#